data_AF-A4SB89-F1
#
_entry.id   AF-A4SB89-F1
#
_cell.length_a   1.000
_cell.length_b   1.000
_cell.length_c   1.000
_cell.angle_alpha   90.00
_cell.angle_beta   90.00
_cell.angle_gamma   90.00
#
_symmetry.space_group_name_H-M   'P 1'
#
loop_
_entity.id
_entity.type
_entity.pdbx_description
1 polymer ?
#
loop_
_entity_poly.entity_id
_entity_poly.type
_entity_poly.pdbx_seq_one_letter_code
_entity_poly.pdbx_strand_id
1 'polypeptide(L)'
;MSDSESDYSDDDAHIGGGDRDAEETYDGAGGEATLNVDVGSSLTSADWADIDNSDLVAKVRGSAGFRIMREIQPWDGALDAPPDLMKRHVFEYFYTQRKDSDFYKKLAKDCFPSEYERAGADKSEKKRLANLWAGAVLDELKAMRDGAKHTLRWINAIKEAQAGDLLFLKREALTHGPGSVQEIASQIVWDNVSNRIKDQTFAAMHAWTNKSGAQSGGVARMYKHQHELIDQLDKHYAAIGKMQEAKKPLPKPLHVILSTPTGSGKTFTAILVHLRLLKVKYPDAILLYSVPTKQVLKRVGQECEAHAVPYWTAARDNTGDGTLHQVRRPYSIRDKARNKKALRAARAIGEKVSAGSGTIQQQLEYAADVGYKLKDHGAGKPDIIIADLNTTAALLKACKEESSSSFYHESKILLYFDEPNMGIHLDPNVLGVVSSIQANMPLTAVLASATLGAWEGLEPWWRGPTDANQITISLEPYELPMAKLAVFNEGTSEFSPMSPLNLIENYAEYQRVMEDYRLPTLLLRHLTARHGNDLLQIQPPGGPWDKVQGDVKSLRLAIEPTFTSLSQKEFERLQGRWKMGEDAPTKVDGIRGALSKEGVTMVGCLDPRKVAFELAGFADQEAWIQDVHKLNNKLKEAERMVKENAKAEKRKKKDDEDEAKDGGDEGGVGVVTLRPMLKISLAEALEADINTLVMLSKGIAYACGSGTEPMVKRLYNQALLTVPDSLRGRSPPLNVLVVDYSSIYGTDCPAVDTLLLQEDLGRLLAWEDLQQFLGRLRRDGTAVFYSKKTLRRAALGAAVEEEETTALIEFQKLVENSVLDLEKAQKRDTDSVTALVTKLSASSGRSAGEVASYVLASVISFALSAPSHLDGAGVYPATIPESDKELLAAITKRVEGYSDALENVLKKMSEQVRAVSAIEALSLSANPFASRTGGARVLGIAAQVLKMLYDADILSEEALFAWANAKRKELLAESDGDARFFGKAKPFIQWLSEASDEDSDEEEE
;
A
#
# COMPACT_ATOMS: atom_id res chain seq x y z
N MET A 1 51.43 28.88 30.02
CA MET A 1 52.36 29.31 28.96
C MET A 1 53.43 28.25 28.89
N SER A 2 53.61 27.70 27.67
CA SER A 2 54.79 26.99 27.14
C SER A 2 55.66 26.19 28.12
N ASP A 3 55.72 24.87 27.97
CA ASP A 3 56.71 24.27 27.07
C ASP A 3 56.55 22.75 26.94
N SER A 4 57.13 22.28 25.84
CA SER A 4 57.23 20.96 25.24
C SER A 4 58.11 19.95 25.99
N GLU A 5 58.22 18.75 25.39
CA GLU A 5 59.13 17.61 25.65
C GLU A 5 58.52 16.55 26.59
N SER A 6 58.59 15.24 26.35
CA SER A 6 59.47 14.35 25.57
C SER A 6 58.75 12.98 25.45
N ASP A 7 58.66 12.30 24.31
CA ASP A 7 59.66 11.41 23.69
C ASP A 7 59.63 9.94 24.20
N TYR A 8 59.62 9.01 23.23
CA TYR A 8 59.95 7.57 23.25
C TYR A 8 59.02 6.44 23.79
N SER A 9 58.64 5.60 22.81
CA SER A 9 58.86 4.13 22.66
C SER A 9 57.97 3.07 23.32
N ASP A 10 57.46 2.23 22.42
CA ASP A 10 57.46 0.76 22.37
C ASP A 10 56.68 -0.11 23.38
N ASP A 11 55.77 -0.87 22.75
CA ASP A 11 55.55 -2.31 22.81
C ASP A 11 54.86 -3.01 24.00
N ASP A 12 53.96 -3.88 23.54
CA ASP A 12 53.55 -5.18 24.08
C ASP A 12 52.54 -5.30 25.23
N ALA A 13 51.36 -5.78 24.82
CA ALA A 13 50.70 -7.00 25.30
C ALA A 13 50.56 -7.24 26.82
N HIS A 14 49.33 -7.19 27.32
CA HIS A 14 48.52 -8.40 27.61
C HIS A 14 47.27 -8.09 28.46
N ILE A 15 46.19 -8.74 28.03
CA ILE A 15 45.07 -9.31 28.79
C ILE A 15 45.13 -9.18 30.33
N GLY A 16 44.06 -8.62 30.90
CA GLY A 16 43.72 -8.78 32.31
C GLY A 16 42.35 -8.17 32.62
N GLY A 17 41.34 -9.01 32.79
CA GLY A 17 39.97 -8.61 33.11
C GLY A 17 39.81 -8.04 34.53
N GLY A 18 38.69 -7.36 34.73
CA GLY A 18 38.21 -6.93 36.04
C GLY A 18 36.81 -6.36 35.90
N ASP A 19 35.82 -7.12 36.37
CA ASP A 19 34.45 -6.69 36.59
C ASP A 19 34.40 -5.32 37.28
N ARG A 20 33.52 -4.46 36.80
CA ARG A 20 32.80 -3.47 37.61
C ARG A 20 31.54 -3.03 36.89
N ASP A 21 30.45 -3.20 37.62
CA ASP A 21 29.11 -2.72 37.35
C ASP A 21 29.12 -1.29 36.80
N ALA A 22 28.61 -1.12 35.59
CA ALA A 22 28.17 0.17 35.09
C ALA A 22 26.70 -0.01 34.71
N GLU A 23 25.82 0.50 35.56
CA GLU A 23 24.47 0.87 35.19
C GLU A 23 24.57 1.78 33.95
N GLU A 24 24.22 1.24 32.78
CA GLU A 24 23.98 2.06 31.60
C GLU A 24 22.67 2.84 31.82
N THR A 25 22.81 4.01 32.42
CA THR A 25 21.79 5.06 32.38
C THR A 25 21.45 5.34 30.92
N TYR A 26 20.21 4.99 30.58
CA TYR A 26 19.53 5.32 29.34
C TYR A 26 19.47 6.85 29.22
N ASP A 27 20.37 7.44 28.43
CA ASP A 27 20.35 8.85 28.15
C ASP A 27 19.19 9.11 27.17
N GLY A 28 18.06 9.52 27.72
CA GLY A 28 16.89 9.97 26.98
C GLY A 28 17.25 11.18 26.15
N ALA A 29 17.57 10.96 24.87
CA ALA A 29 17.76 12.00 23.90
C ALA A 29 16.41 12.70 23.64
N GLY A 30 16.15 13.77 24.39
CA GLY A 30 15.12 14.78 24.14
C GLY A 30 15.45 15.68 22.96
N GLY A 31 15.88 15.10 21.84
CA GLY A 31 15.86 15.77 20.54
C GLY A 31 14.51 15.47 19.88
N GLU A 32 13.80 16.51 19.39
CA GLU A 32 12.67 16.29 18.49
C GLU A 32 13.11 15.33 17.38
N ALA A 33 12.51 14.14 17.35
CA ALA A 33 12.81 13.14 16.33
C ALA A 33 12.36 13.68 14.98
N THR A 34 13.27 14.34 14.25
CA THR A 34 13.05 14.72 12.86
C THR A 34 13.00 13.45 12.02
N LEU A 35 11.82 13.12 11.49
CA LEU A 35 11.63 12.00 10.59
C LEU A 35 12.42 12.23 9.30
N ASN A 36 13.55 11.54 9.14
CA ASN A 36 14.36 11.59 7.94
C ASN A 36 13.87 10.50 6.97
N VAL A 37 13.26 10.87 5.85
CA VAL A 37 12.76 9.91 4.86
C VAL A 37 13.91 9.43 4.00
N ASP A 38 14.41 8.22 4.25
CA ASP A 38 15.46 7.64 3.41
C ASP A 38 14.92 7.24 2.02
N VAL A 39 15.00 8.18 1.07
CA VAL A 39 14.70 7.96 -0.35
C VAL A 39 15.95 7.55 -1.17
N GLY A 40 17.09 7.37 -0.51
CA GLY A 40 18.29 6.79 -1.09
C GLY A 40 18.23 5.27 -1.03
N SER A 41 18.83 4.58 -2.01
CA SER A 41 18.88 3.11 -1.95
C SER A 41 20.14 2.59 -1.28
N SER A 42 21.23 3.37 -1.32
CA SER A 42 22.47 3.11 -0.59
C SER A 42 22.83 1.61 -0.62
N LEU A 43 22.90 1.06 -1.84
CA LEU A 43 22.87 -0.39 -2.05
C LEU A 43 24.22 -1.03 -1.69
N THR A 44 24.21 -1.98 -0.76
CA THR A 44 25.41 -2.73 -0.38
C THR A 44 25.62 -3.93 -1.31
N SER A 45 26.82 -4.51 -1.31
CA SER A 45 27.10 -5.78 -2.02
C SER A 45 26.13 -6.91 -1.67
N ALA A 46 25.64 -6.96 -0.43
CA ALA A 46 24.65 -7.95 0.01
C ALA A 46 23.26 -7.67 -0.59
N ASP A 47 22.82 -6.41 -0.61
CA ASP A 47 21.52 -6.04 -1.20
C ASP A 47 21.47 -6.36 -2.70
N TRP A 48 22.60 -6.22 -3.38
CA TRP A 48 22.72 -6.63 -4.77
C TRP A 48 22.62 -8.14 -4.96
N ALA A 49 23.24 -8.92 -4.07
CA ALA A 49 23.16 -10.39 -4.11
C ALA A 49 21.73 -10.89 -3.85
N ASP A 50 20.93 -10.15 -3.08
CA ASP A 50 19.51 -10.46 -2.83
C ASP A 50 18.64 -10.32 -4.09
N ILE A 51 18.96 -9.39 -5.00
CA ILE A 51 18.26 -9.27 -6.29
C ILE A 51 18.50 -10.53 -7.12
N ASP A 52 19.74 -11.01 -7.12
CA ASP A 52 20.23 -12.16 -7.88
C ASP A 52 20.00 -13.51 -7.15
N ASN A 53 19.19 -13.54 -6.08
CA ASN A 53 18.99 -14.76 -5.30
C ASN A 53 18.06 -15.75 -6.04
N SER A 54 18.59 -16.93 -6.38
CA SER A 54 17.87 -17.93 -7.19
C SER A 54 16.56 -18.42 -6.58
N ASP A 55 16.48 -18.52 -5.25
CA ASP A 55 15.28 -19.02 -4.57
C ASP A 55 14.18 -17.96 -4.57
N LEU A 56 14.55 -16.69 -4.40
CA LEU A 56 13.63 -15.56 -4.51
C LEU A 56 13.10 -15.43 -5.93
N VAL A 57 13.99 -15.48 -6.94
CA VAL A 57 13.60 -15.45 -8.36
C VAL A 57 12.71 -16.64 -8.73
N ALA A 58 13.00 -17.85 -8.23
CA ALA A 58 12.15 -19.02 -8.46
C ALA A 58 10.74 -18.84 -7.87
N LYS A 59 10.61 -18.20 -6.72
CA LYS A 59 9.30 -17.86 -6.13
C LYS A 59 8.55 -16.80 -6.94
N VAL A 60 9.24 -15.77 -7.43
CA VAL A 60 8.64 -14.77 -8.36
C VAL A 60 8.11 -15.48 -9.60
N ARG A 61 8.86 -16.44 -10.17
CA ARG A 61 8.40 -17.28 -11.29
C ARG A 61 7.18 -18.16 -10.95
N GLY A 62 7.01 -18.50 -9.68
CA GLY A 62 5.85 -19.22 -9.19
C GLY A 62 4.58 -18.37 -9.13
N SER A 63 4.71 -17.03 -9.12
CA SER A 63 3.61 -16.08 -8.93
C SER A 63 2.62 -16.03 -10.10
N ALA A 64 1.41 -15.55 -9.83
CA ALA A 64 0.39 -15.34 -10.86
C ALA A 64 0.87 -14.31 -11.90
N GLY A 65 1.43 -13.18 -11.47
CA GLY A 65 1.97 -12.13 -12.34
C GLY A 65 2.97 -12.67 -13.36
N PHE A 66 3.90 -13.53 -12.91
CA PHE A 66 4.88 -14.12 -13.80
C PHE A 66 4.25 -15.00 -14.89
N ARG A 67 3.29 -15.86 -14.51
CA ARG A 67 2.59 -16.76 -15.44
C ARG A 67 1.82 -15.96 -16.50
N ILE A 68 1.13 -14.90 -16.06
CA ILE A 68 0.37 -13.98 -16.93
C ILE A 68 1.30 -13.35 -17.96
N MET A 69 2.43 -12.80 -17.52
CA MET A 69 3.40 -12.15 -18.41
C MET A 69 4.03 -13.14 -19.39
N ARG A 70 4.26 -14.40 -18.99
CA ARG A 70 4.73 -15.44 -19.92
C ARG A 70 3.68 -15.80 -20.99
N GLU A 71 2.40 -15.74 -20.65
CA GLU A 71 1.30 -15.99 -21.58
C GLU A 71 1.03 -14.79 -22.51
N ILE A 72 1.43 -13.60 -22.06
CA ILE A 72 1.26 -12.32 -22.74
C ILE A 72 2.55 -11.89 -23.46
N GLN A 73 3.75 -12.42 -23.20
CA GLN A 73 4.93 -12.02 -23.95
C GLN A 73 4.79 -12.38 -25.45
N PRO A 74 5.14 -11.46 -26.38
CA PRO A 74 5.48 -11.88 -27.74
C PRO A 74 6.59 -12.92 -27.63
N TRP A 75 6.42 -14.06 -28.30
CA TRP A 75 7.39 -15.14 -28.32
C TRP A 75 8.77 -14.59 -28.69
N ASP A 76 9.73 -14.66 -27.77
CA ASP A 76 11.05 -14.02 -27.90
C ASP A 76 12.13 -14.97 -28.44
N GLY A 77 11.77 -16.16 -28.91
CA GLY A 77 12.72 -17.17 -29.39
C GLY A 77 13.74 -17.63 -28.33
N ALA A 78 13.59 -17.24 -27.05
CA ALA A 78 14.49 -17.62 -25.96
C ALA A 78 14.10 -18.94 -25.27
N LEU A 79 12.98 -19.54 -25.70
CA LEU A 79 12.84 -20.99 -25.68
C LEU A 79 13.17 -21.45 -27.08
N ASP A 80 14.05 -22.44 -27.21
CA ASP A 80 14.31 -23.15 -28.47
C ASP A 80 12.99 -23.24 -29.26
N ALA A 81 13.01 -22.83 -30.53
CA ALA A 81 11.83 -22.96 -31.38
C ALA A 81 11.22 -24.34 -31.14
N PRO A 82 9.89 -24.42 -30.88
CA PRO A 82 9.26 -25.71 -30.68
C PRO A 82 9.72 -26.62 -31.83
N PRO A 83 10.09 -27.89 -31.55
CA PRO A 83 10.69 -28.74 -32.55
C PRO A 83 9.82 -28.71 -33.80
N ASP A 84 10.41 -28.41 -34.96
CA ASP A 84 9.64 -28.38 -36.21
C ASP A 84 8.85 -29.70 -36.33
N LEU A 85 7.67 -29.62 -36.93
CA LEU A 85 6.81 -30.78 -37.08
C LEU A 85 7.58 -31.87 -37.83
N MET A 86 7.35 -33.13 -37.45
CA MET A 86 7.82 -34.26 -38.25
C MET A 86 6.97 -34.36 -39.52
N LYS A 87 7.22 -33.46 -40.48
CA LYS A 87 6.41 -33.16 -41.68
C LYS A 87 6.02 -34.41 -42.47
N ARG A 88 6.93 -35.38 -42.60
CA ARG A 88 6.63 -36.68 -43.25
C ARG A 88 5.51 -37.44 -42.53
N HIS A 89 5.59 -37.60 -41.21
CA HIS A 89 4.58 -38.32 -40.43
C HIS A 89 3.27 -37.55 -40.36
N VAL A 90 3.32 -36.21 -40.31
CA VAL A 90 2.13 -35.36 -40.40
C VAL A 90 1.42 -35.53 -41.74
N PHE A 91 2.17 -35.49 -42.85
CA PHE A 91 1.63 -35.75 -44.19
C PHE A 91 1.06 -37.17 -44.29
N GLU A 92 1.78 -38.19 -43.83
CA GLU A 92 1.32 -39.58 -43.84
C GLU A 92 0.02 -39.76 -43.01
N TYR A 93 -0.09 -39.10 -41.86
CA TYR A 93 -1.31 -39.10 -41.06
C TYR A 93 -2.49 -38.43 -41.80
N PHE A 94 -2.31 -37.21 -42.31
CA PHE A 94 -3.38 -36.53 -43.08
C PHE A 94 -3.76 -37.29 -44.35
N TYR A 95 -2.76 -37.81 -45.07
CA TYR A 95 -2.98 -38.53 -46.30
C TYR A 95 -3.71 -39.85 -46.04
N THR A 96 -3.38 -40.62 -45.00
CA THR A 96 -4.12 -41.86 -44.68
C THR A 96 -5.57 -41.57 -44.28
N GLN A 97 -5.83 -40.50 -43.53
CA GLN A 97 -7.17 -40.07 -43.12
C GLN A 97 -8.01 -39.44 -44.26
N ARG A 98 -7.40 -39.09 -45.39
CA ARG A 98 -8.09 -38.42 -46.52
C ARG A 98 -9.28 -39.17 -47.10
N LYS A 99 -9.32 -40.51 -46.92
CA LYS A 99 -10.41 -41.35 -47.42
C LYS A 99 -11.66 -41.25 -46.56
N ASP A 100 -11.47 -40.90 -45.29
CA ASP A 100 -12.51 -40.87 -44.27
C ASP A 100 -13.10 -39.45 -44.11
N SER A 101 -12.38 -38.42 -44.59
CA SER A 101 -12.87 -37.04 -44.54
C SER A 101 -12.22 -36.12 -45.58
N ASP A 102 -13.04 -35.33 -46.27
CA ASP A 102 -12.59 -34.25 -47.17
C ASP A 102 -11.78 -33.17 -46.42
N PHE A 103 -11.99 -33.03 -45.11
CA PHE A 103 -11.18 -32.17 -44.24
C PHE A 103 -9.69 -32.58 -44.26
N TYR A 104 -9.40 -33.86 -44.01
CA TYR A 104 -8.03 -34.38 -44.02
C TYR A 104 -7.42 -34.42 -45.43
N LYS A 105 -8.26 -34.60 -46.46
CA LYS A 105 -7.84 -34.46 -47.85
C LYS A 105 -7.37 -33.03 -48.17
N LYS A 106 -8.08 -32.03 -47.67
CA LYS A 106 -7.69 -30.61 -47.80
C LYS A 106 -6.41 -30.32 -47.02
N LEU A 107 -6.29 -30.79 -45.78
CA LEU A 107 -5.06 -30.66 -44.99
C LEU A 107 -3.84 -31.27 -45.69
N ALA A 108 -3.95 -32.50 -46.21
CA ALA A 108 -2.85 -33.16 -46.91
C ALA A 108 -2.44 -32.43 -48.19
N LYS A 109 -3.41 -31.89 -48.94
CA LYS A 109 -3.17 -31.19 -50.21
C LYS A 109 -2.60 -29.80 -50.01
N ASP A 110 -3.17 -29.02 -49.10
CA ASP A 110 -2.86 -27.60 -48.97
C ASP A 110 -1.62 -27.37 -48.08
N CYS A 111 -1.38 -28.23 -47.09
CA CYS A 111 -0.16 -28.15 -46.27
C CYS A 111 1.06 -28.78 -46.95
N PHE A 112 0.85 -29.77 -47.83
CA PHE A 112 1.92 -30.57 -48.46
C PHE A 112 1.63 -30.82 -49.96
N PRO A 113 1.56 -29.77 -50.79
CA PRO A 113 1.10 -29.88 -52.18
C PRO A 113 2.02 -30.78 -53.02
N SER A 114 3.33 -30.67 -52.86
CA SER A 114 4.31 -31.44 -53.61
C SER A 114 4.26 -32.93 -53.27
N GLU A 115 4.15 -33.27 -51.99
CA GLU A 115 4.02 -34.65 -51.51
C GLU A 115 2.69 -35.26 -51.94
N TYR A 116 1.61 -34.48 -51.92
CA TYR A 116 0.29 -34.93 -52.36
C TYR A 116 0.25 -35.24 -53.87
N GLU A 117 0.86 -34.40 -54.71
CA GLU A 117 1.00 -34.64 -56.15
C GLU A 117 1.85 -35.88 -56.45
N ARG A 118 2.99 -36.02 -55.75
CA ARG A 118 3.88 -37.18 -55.89
C ARG A 118 3.19 -38.48 -55.54
N ALA A 119 2.41 -38.50 -54.45
CA ALA A 119 1.60 -39.65 -54.05
C ALA A 119 0.48 -39.97 -55.06
N GLY A 120 0.10 -39.03 -55.93
CA GLY A 120 -0.83 -39.25 -57.03
C GLY A 120 -0.17 -39.81 -58.29
N ALA A 121 1.03 -39.34 -58.61
CA ALA A 121 1.78 -39.67 -59.83
C ALA A 121 2.59 -40.97 -59.74
N ASP A 122 3.16 -41.28 -58.58
CA ASP A 122 3.96 -42.49 -58.36
C ASP A 122 3.10 -43.66 -57.85
N LYS A 123 2.94 -44.69 -58.69
CA LYS A 123 2.16 -45.90 -58.37
C LYS A 123 2.71 -46.67 -57.15
N SER A 124 4.03 -46.66 -56.95
CA SER A 124 4.69 -47.36 -55.85
C SER A 124 4.41 -46.65 -54.52
N GLU A 125 4.63 -45.34 -54.48
CA GLU A 125 4.40 -44.51 -53.30
C GLU A 125 2.91 -44.46 -52.94
N LYS A 126 2.04 -44.38 -53.95
CA LYS A 126 0.58 -44.48 -53.78
C LYS A 126 0.18 -45.79 -53.11
N LYS A 127 0.81 -46.91 -53.49
CA LYS A 127 0.56 -48.24 -52.90
C LYS A 127 1.08 -48.32 -51.46
N ARG A 128 2.25 -47.75 -51.17
CA ARG A 128 2.81 -47.65 -49.81
C ARG A 128 1.88 -46.88 -48.88
N LEU A 129 1.50 -45.67 -49.26
CA LEU A 129 0.61 -44.80 -48.48
C LEU A 129 -0.82 -45.34 -48.37
N ALA A 130 -1.28 -46.13 -49.35
CA ALA A 130 -2.59 -46.77 -49.30
C ALA A 130 -2.66 -47.96 -48.31
N ASN A 131 -1.52 -48.58 -48.00
CA ASN A 131 -1.41 -49.68 -47.04
C ASN A 131 -1.07 -49.22 -45.62
N LEU A 132 -0.75 -47.94 -45.44
CA LEU A 132 -0.50 -47.32 -44.14
C LEU A 132 -1.85 -46.97 -43.49
N TRP A 133 -1.97 -47.15 -42.17
CA TRP A 133 -3.15 -46.73 -41.41
C TRP A 133 -2.76 -45.72 -40.34
N ALA A 134 -3.65 -44.78 -40.03
CA ALA A 134 -3.31 -43.60 -39.22
C ALA A 134 -2.81 -43.92 -37.81
N GLY A 135 -3.30 -44.99 -37.18
CA GLY A 135 -2.81 -45.38 -35.85
C GLY A 135 -1.40 -45.96 -35.88
N ALA A 136 -0.95 -46.61 -36.96
CA ALA A 136 0.46 -47.01 -37.09
C ALA A 136 1.38 -45.79 -37.10
N VAL A 137 0.98 -44.71 -37.80
CA VAL A 137 1.73 -43.44 -37.81
C VAL A 137 1.79 -42.82 -36.42
N LEU A 138 0.66 -42.83 -35.68
CA LEU A 138 0.63 -42.35 -34.30
C LEU A 138 1.45 -43.22 -33.35
N ASP A 139 1.48 -44.54 -33.54
CA ASP A 139 2.25 -45.45 -32.70
C ASP A 139 3.75 -45.35 -32.95
N GLU A 140 4.17 -45.12 -34.20
CA GLU A 140 5.55 -44.75 -34.54
C GLU A 140 5.96 -43.43 -33.87
N LEU A 141 5.09 -42.40 -33.92
CA LEU A 141 5.34 -41.14 -33.22
C LEU A 141 5.41 -41.35 -31.69
N LYS A 142 4.52 -42.16 -31.09
CA LYS A 142 4.56 -42.45 -29.65
C LYS A 142 5.84 -43.21 -29.25
N ALA A 143 6.33 -44.10 -30.11
CA ALA A 143 7.55 -44.86 -29.87
C ALA A 143 8.80 -43.96 -29.78
N MET A 144 8.78 -42.79 -30.43
CA MET A 144 9.86 -41.78 -30.37
C MET A 144 9.88 -40.94 -29.08
N ARG A 145 8.91 -41.14 -28.18
CA ARG A 145 8.81 -40.47 -26.86
C ARG A 145 8.95 -38.95 -26.95
N ASP A 146 9.94 -38.37 -26.26
CA ASP A 146 10.11 -36.93 -26.12
C ASP A 146 10.39 -36.23 -27.46
N GLY A 147 10.99 -36.94 -28.44
CA GLY A 147 11.31 -36.38 -29.75
C GLY A 147 10.08 -36.06 -30.62
N ALA A 148 8.96 -36.75 -30.44
CA ALA A 148 7.74 -36.58 -31.23
C ALA A 148 6.56 -35.97 -30.43
N LYS A 149 6.78 -35.68 -29.15
CA LYS A 149 5.74 -35.20 -28.22
C LYS A 149 5.03 -33.94 -28.72
N HIS A 150 5.76 -33.01 -29.32
CA HIS A 150 5.21 -31.79 -29.90
C HIS A 150 4.33 -32.08 -31.12
N THR A 151 4.84 -32.87 -32.08
CA THR A 151 4.07 -33.29 -33.27
C THR A 151 2.79 -34.04 -32.89
N LEU A 152 2.84 -34.91 -31.87
CA LEU A 152 1.67 -35.61 -31.34
C LEU A 152 0.62 -34.66 -30.73
N ARG A 153 1.04 -33.68 -29.93
CA ARG A 153 0.11 -32.68 -29.37
C ARG A 153 -0.57 -31.88 -30.48
N TRP A 154 0.20 -31.51 -31.51
CA TRP A 154 -0.29 -30.75 -32.65
C TRP A 154 -1.29 -31.54 -33.50
N ILE A 155 -1.00 -32.81 -33.83
CA ILE A 155 -1.95 -33.69 -34.53
C ILE A 155 -3.22 -33.88 -33.70
N ASN A 156 -3.10 -34.08 -32.38
CA ASN A 156 -4.27 -34.22 -31.50
C ASN A 156 -5.10 -32.92 -31.44
N ALA A 157 -4.47 -31.75 -31.44
CA ALA A 157 -5.18 -30.48 -31.47
C ALA A 157 -6.03 -30.31 -32.75
N ILE A 158 -5.53 -30.77 -33.90
CA ILE A 158 -6.27 -30.79 -35.17
C ILE A 158 -7.42 -31.79 -35.15
N LYS A 159 -7.19 -32.96 -34.53
CA LYS A 159 -8.17 -34.03 -34.46
C LYS A 159 -9.35 -33.68 -33.54
N GLU A 160 -9.05 -33.14 -32.36
CA GLU A 160 -10.07 -32.85 -31.33
C GLU A 160 -10.72 -31.47 -31.55
N ALA A 161 -9.96 -30.51 -32.07
CA ALA A 161 -10.40 -29.19 -32.53
C ALA A 161 -11.36 -28.44 -31.57
N GLN A 162 -11.14 -28.60 -30.26
CA GLN A 162 -11.90 -27.88 -29.23
C GLN A 162 -11.35 -26.44 -29.05
N ALA A 163 -12.06 -25.62 -28.29
CA ALA A 163 -11.69 -24.21 -28.11
C ALA A 163 -10.24 -23.98 -27.63
N GLY A 164 -9.77 -24.79 -26.67
CA GLY A 164 -8.37 -24.72 -26.21
C GLY A 164 -7.34 -25.19 -27.25
N ASP A 165 -7.73 -26.11 -28.13
CA ASP A 165 -6.88 -26.61 -29.21
C ASP A 165 -6.75 -25.58 -30.34
N LEU A 166 -7.83 -24.88 -30.67
CA LEU A 166 -7.83 -23.81 -31.68
C LEU A 166 -6.93 -22.63 -31.27
N LEU A 167 -6.89 -22.31 -29.98
CA LEU A 167 -5.96 -21.31 -29.43
C LEU A 167 -4.51 -21.76 -29.53
N PHE A 168 -4.24 -23.03 -29.20
CA PHE A 168 -2.93 -23.62 -29.36
C PHE A 168 -2.48 -23.59 -30.83
N LEU A 169 -3.33 -24.03 -31.77
CA LEU A 169 -3.04 -24.01 -33.21
C LEU A 169 -2.81 -22.58 -33.73
N LYS A 170 -3.61 -21.59 -33.30
CA LYS A 170 -3.40 -20.19 -33.69
C LYS A 170 -2.06 -19.65 -33.22
N ARG A 171 -1.58 -20.06 -32.03
CA ARG A 171 -0.24 -19.70 -31.53
C ARG A 171 0.87 -20.34 -32.38
N GLU A 172 0.71 -21.61 -32.73
CA GLU A 172 1.65 -22.33 -33.61
C GLU A 172 1.74 -21.66 -35.00
N ALA A 173 0.59 -21.27 -35.57
CA ALA A 173 0.52 -20.51 -36.82
C ALA A 173 1.28 -19.18 -36.75
N LEU A 174 1.07 -18.40 -35.68
CA LEU A 174 1.76 -17.12 -35.48
C LEU A 174 3.26 -17.30 -35.24
N THR A 175 3.66 -18.41 -34.59
CA THR A 175 5.06 -18.71 -34.26
C THR A 175 5.86 -19.08 -35.51
N HIS A 176 5.29 -19.88 -36.41
CA HIS A 176 5.97 -20.34 -37.62
C HIS A 176 5.81 -19.42 -38.83
N GLY A 177 4.93 -18.41 -38.72
CA GLY A 177 4.77 -17.36 -39.72
C GLY A 177 3.95 -17.76 -40.96
N PRO A 178 3.70 -16.79 -41.86
CA PRO A 178 2.87 -16.99 -43.06
C PRO A 178 3.45 -18.04 -44.01
N GLY A 179 2.59 -18.90 -44.56
CA GLY A 179 2.94 -19.98 -45.48
C GLY A 179 3.46 -21.25 -44.80
N SER A 180 3.52 -21.29 -43.47
CA SER A 180 3.89 -22.51 -42.73
C SER A 180 2.77 -23.56 -42.75
N VAL A 181 3.14 -24.84 -42.59
CA VAL A 181 2.17 -25.95 -42.41
C VAL A 181 1.23 -25.65 -41.24
N GLN A 182 1.78 -25.08 -40.17
CA GLN A 182 1.09 -24.70 -38.96
C GLN A 182 0.03 -23.65 -39.22
N GLU A 183 0.33 -22.61 -39.99
CA GLU A 183 -0.63 -21.59 -40.38
C GLU A 183 -1.75 -22.15 -41.28
N ILE A 184 -1.35 -22.83 -42.36
CA ILE A 184 -2.29 -23.36 -43.36
C ILE A 184 -3.25 -24.35 -42.71
N ALA A 185 -2.74 -25.28 -41.90
CA ALA A 185 -3.57 -26.25 -41.18
C ALA A 185 -4.48 -25.58 -40.17
N SER A 186 -3.99 -24.59 -39.41
CA SER A 186 -4.79 -23.88 -38.41
C SER A 186 -5.96 -23.14 -39.05
N GLN A 187 -5.75 -22.52 -40.21
CA GLN A 187 -6.83 -21.87 -40.97
C GLN A 187 -7.86 -22.90 -41.45
N ILE A 188 -7.41 -24.03 -41.99
CA ILE A 188 -8.29 -25.10 -42.45
C ILE A 188 -9.12 -25.68 -41.28
N VAL A 189 -8.51 -25.90 -40.11
CA VAL A 189 -9.20 -26.37 -38.90
C VAL A 189 -10.22 -25.33 -38.44
N TRP A 190 -9.82 -24.07 -38.37
CA TRP A 190 -10.71 -22.96 -38.02
C TRP A 190 -11.94 -22.91 -38.92
N ASP A 191 -11.76 -23.02 -40.23
CA ASP A 191 -12.88 -22.95 -41.18
C ASP A 191 -13.84 -24.14 -41.06
N ASN A 192 -13.35 -25.32 -40.62
CA ASN A 192 -14.12 -26.56 -40.53
C ASN A 192 -14.79 -26.82 -39.18
N VAL A 193 -14.48 -26.06 -38.12
CA VAL A 193 -15.20 -26.18 -36.84
C VAL A 193 -16.53 -25.43 -36.83
N SER A 194 -17.48 -25.92 -36.04
CA SER A 194 -18.81 -25.30 -35.90
C SER A 194 -18.74 -23.88 -35.33
N ASN A 195 -19.73 -23.04 -35.67
CA ASN A 195 -19.85 -21.70 -35.08
C ASN A 195 -19.94 -21.76 -33.55
N ARG A 196 -20.56 -22.78 -32.95
CA ARG A 196 -20.55 -22.96 -31.49
C ARG A 196 -19.14 -23.10 -30.90
N ILE A 197 -18.25 -23.84 -31.55
CA ILE A 197 -16.86 -24.00 -31.09
C ILE A 197 -16.08 -22.72 -31.34
N LYS A 198 -16.31 -22.04 -32.47
CA LYS A 198 -15.74 -20.71 -32.74
C LYS A 198 -16.19 -19.72 -31.68
N ASP A 199 -17.47 -19.69 -31.34
CA ASP A 199 -18.07 -18.84 -30.31
C ASP A 199 -17.57 -19.22 -28.93
N GLN A 200 -17.33 -20.50 -28.63
CA GLN A 200 -16.65 -20.93 -27.40
C GLN A 200 -15.18 -20.56 -27.38
N THR A 201 -14.52 -20.53 -28.54
CA THR A 201 -13.12 -20.09 -28.68
C THR A 201 -13.04 -18.58 -28.53
N PHE A 202 -13.92 -17.82 -29.19
CA PHE A 202 -14.10 -16.41 -28.99
C PHE A 202 -14.56 -16.11 -27.58
N ALA A 203 -15.44 -16.91 -26.97
CA ALA A 203 -15.83 -16.78 -25.57
C ALA A 203 -14.76 -17.29 -24.62
N ALA A 204 -13.77 -18.07 -25.03
CA ALA A 204 -12.57 -18.40 -24.24
C ALA A 204 -11.50 -17.31 -24.40
N MET A 205 -11.41 -16.67 -25.57
CA MET A 205 -10.65 -15.45 -25.84
C MET A 205 -11.28 -14.23 -25.14
N HIS A 206 -12.61 -14.24 -25.03
CA HIS A 206 -13.42 -13.20 -24.41
C HIS A 206 -13.74 -13.55 -22.95
N ALA A 207 -13.56 -14.82 -22.56
CA ALA A 207 -13.24 -15.34 -21.22
C ALA A 207 -11.70 -15.38 -20.97
N TRP A 208 -10.94 -14.66 -21.81
CA TRP A 208 -9.61 -14.09 -21.57
C TRP A 208 -9.61 -12.53 -21.57
N THR A 209 -10.78 -11.85 -21.65
CA THR A 209 -11.05 -10.40 -21.31
C THR A 209 -12.25 -10.05 -20.28
N ASN A 210 -12.26 -10.24 -18.92
CA ASN A 210 -13.43 -10.47 -17.93
C ASN A 210 -13.81 -11.88 -17.28
N LYS A 211 -13.13 -12.34 -16.20
CA LYS A 211 -13.64 -13.13 -15.04
C LYS A 211 -12.48 -13.53 -14.10
N SER A 212 -12.76 -13.39 -12.81
CA SER A 212 -11.90 -13.35 -11.62
C SER A 212 -11.31 -14.69 -11.17
N GLY A 213 -10.20 -14.61 -10.43
CA GLY A 213 -9.89 -15.53 -9.33
C GLY A 213 -8.92 -16.67 -9.61
N ALA A 214 -7.75 -16.59 -8.99
CA ALA A 214 -6.63 -17.54 -9.03
C ALA A 214 -6.90 -18.93 -8.38
N GLN A 215 -8.14 -19.44 -8.36
CA GLN A 215 -8.45 -20.75 -7.75
C GLN A 215 -8.83 -21.87 -8.75
N SER A 216 -8.90 -21.62 -10.05
CA SER A 216 -9.25 -22.69 -11.01
C SER A 216 -8.54 -22.60 -12.36
N GLY A 217 -7.22 -22.36 -12.39
CA GLY A 217 -6.42 -22.52 -13.60
C GLY A 217 -6.84 -21.66 -14.80
N GLY A 218 -7.53 -20.54 -14.58
CA GLY A 218 -7.84 -19.55 -15.61
C GLY A 218 -6.65 -18.62 -15.86
N VAL A 219 -6.34 -18.38 -17.13
CA VAL A 219 -5.33 -17.41 -17.62
C VAL A 219 -5.83 -15.98 -17.38
N ALA A 220 -4.99 -15.11 -16.82
CA ALA A 220 -5.37 -13.74 -16.48
C ALA A 220 -5.17 -12.74 -17.64
N ARG A 221 -5.77 -11.55 -17.48
CA ARG A 221 -6.10 -10.60 -18.55
C ARG A 221 -5.54 -9.23 -18.20
N MET A 222 -5.12 -8.43 -19.18
CA MET A 222 -4.73 -7.04 -18.95
C MET A 222 -5.94 -6.20 -18.51
N TYR A 223 -5.76 -5.33 -17.52
CA TYR A 223 -6.80 -4.42 -17.07
C TYR A 223 -7.05 -3.28 -18.07
N LYS A 224 -8.22 -2.63 -18.02
CA LYS A 224 -8.58 -1.52 -18.93
C LYS A 224 -7.52 -0.39 -18.92
N HIS A 225 -7.09 0.04 -17.74
CA HIS A 225 -6.08 1.09 -17.58
C HIS A 225 -4.73 0.71 -18.21
N GLN A 226 -4.37 -0.58 -18.24
CA GLN A 226 -3.13 -1.05 -18.88
C GLN A 226 -3.22 -0.98 -20.40
N HIS A 227 -4.38 -1.33 -20.96
CA HIS A 227 -4.64 -1.16 -22.39
C HIS A 227 -4.61 0.30 -22.80
N GLU A 228 -5.28 1.15 -22.03
CA GLU A 228 -5.34 2.59 -22.26
C GLU A 228 -3.95 3.22 -22.20
N LEU A 229 -3.14 2.87 -21.19
CA LEU A 229 -1.76 3.32 -21.08
C LEU A 229 -0.94 2.93 -22.31
N ILE A 230 -0.98 1.66 -22.71
CA ILE A 230 -0.21 1.17 -23.87
C ILE A 230 -0.66 1.85 -25.15
N ASP A 231 -1.97 2.04 -25.36
CA ASP A 231 -2.52 2.71 -26.54
C ASP A 231 -2.09 4.19 -26.62
N GLN A 232 -2.13 4.92 -25.50
CA GLN A 232 -1.69 6.32 -25.45
C GLN A 232 -0.19 6.45 -25.72
N LEU A 233 0.62 5.56 -25.14
CA LEU A 233 2.06 5.50 -25.40
C LEU A 233 2.35 5.15 -26.88
N ASP A 234 1.69 4.14 -27.45
CA ASP A 234 1.84 3.73 -28.86
C ASP A 234 1.51 4.87 -29.82
N LYS A 235 0.39 5.56 -29.59
CA LYS A 235 -0.02 6.74 -30.37
C LYS A 235 1.04 7.84 -30.34
N HIS A 236 1.59 8.12 -29.15
CA HIS A 236 2.59 9.17 -28.98
C HIS A 236 3.92 8.82 -29.67
N TYR A 237 4.45 7.62 -29.45
CA TYR A 237 5.68 7.18 -30.11
C TYR A 237 5.53 7.06 -31.63
N ALA A 238 4.37 6.60 -32.13
CA ALA A 238 4.07 6.61 -33.56
C ALA A 238 4.03 8.04 -34.14
N ALA A 239 3.51 9.02 -33.39
CA ALA A 239 3.52 10.42 -33.80
C ALA A 239 4.94 11.00 -33.82
N ILE A 240 5.77 10.68 -32.82
CA ILE A 240 7.20 11.04 -32.79
C ILE A 240 7.91 10.52 -34.04
N GLY A 241 7.77 9.21 -34.35
CA GLY A 241 8.40 8.60 -35.52
C GLY A 241 7.99 9.27 -36.83
N LYS A 242 6.70 9.54 -37.01
CA LYS A 242 6.18 10.28 -38.19
C LYS A 242 6.76 11.69 -38.31
N MET A 243 6.89 12.42 -37.20
CA MET A 243 7.46 13.77 -37.22
C MET A 243 8.97 13.75 -37.50
N GLN A 244 9.70 12.78 -36.97
CA GLN A 244 11.13 12.58 -37.24
C GLN A 244 11.37 12.25 -38.72
N GLU A 245 10.61 11.31 -39.30
CA GLU A 245 10.66 10.98 -40.73
C GLU A 245 10.35 12.20 -41.61
N ALA A 246 9.37 13.00 -41.20
CA ALA A 246 9.00 14.23 -41.90
C ALA A 246 9.93 15.42 -41.64
N LYS A 247 10.97 15.26 -40.78
CA LYS A 247 11.86 16.35 -40.30
C LYS A 247 11.09 17.55 -39.76
N LYS A 248 9.98 17.30 -39.05
CA LYS A 248 9.12 18.30 -38.42
C LYS A 248 9.40 18.39 -36.91
N PRO A 249 8.98 19.48 -36.25
CA PRO A 249 9.00 19.57 -34.80
C PRO A 249 8.30 18.37 -34.16
N LEU A 250 8.88 17.83 -33.09
CA LEU A 250 8.30 16.73 -32.32
C LEU A 250 6.95 17.16 -31.72
N PRO A 251 6.03 16.21 -31.48
CA PRO A 251 4.82 16.50 -30.71
C PRO A 251 5.19 16.99 -29.30
N LYS A 252 4.26 17.70 -28.65
CA LYS A 252 4.40 18.05 -27.22
C LYS A 252 4.67 16.78 -26.39
N PRO A 253 5.49 16.84 -25.34
CA PRO A 253 5.68 15.73 -24.41
C PRO A 253 4.35 15.14 -23.92
N LEU A 254 4.34 13.85 -23.57
CA LEU A 254 3.18 13.18 -22.99
C LEU A 254 3.46 12.85 -21.52
N HIS A 255 2.69 13.42 -20.61
CA HIS A 255 2.71 13.10 -19.18
C HIS A 255 1.41 12.41 -18.78
N VAL A 256 1.53 11.21 -18.22
CA VAL A 256 0.41 10.36 -17.82
C VAL A 256 0.39 10.23 -16.31
N ILE A 257 -0.69 10.65 -15.65
CA ILE A 257 -0.97 10.21 -14.28
C ILE A 257 -1.67 8.86 -14.37
N LEU A 258 -1.02 7.82 -13.85
CA LEU A 258 -1.57 6.49 -13.76
C LEU A 258 -2.12 6.26 -12.35
N SER A 259 -3.36 6.70 -12.14
CA SER A 259 -4.05 6.63 -10.85
C SER A 259 -4.56 5.22 -10.58
N THR A 260 -3.72 4.38 -9.97
CA THR A 260 -4.00 2.95 -9.75
C THR A 260 -3.90 2.58 -8.28
N PRO A 261 -4.86 1.82 -7.72
CA PRO A 261 -4.88 1.43 -6.30
C PRO A 261 -3.58 0.76 -5.84
N THR A 262 -3.31 0.84 -4.54
CA THR A 262 -2.21 0.12 -3.89
C THR A 262 -2.33 -1.38 -4.16
N GLY A 263 -1.23 -2.03 -4.59
CA GLY A 263 -1.23 -3.46 -4.90
C GLY A 263 -1.78 -3.85 -6.29
N SER A 264 -2.20 -2.89 -7.12
CA SER A 264 -2.71 -3.10 -8.49
C SER A 264 -1.66 -3.59 -9.52
N GLY A 265 -0.42 -3.83 -9.09
CA GLY A 265 0.66 -4.29 -9.97
C GLY A 265 1.28 -3.16 -10.81
N LYS A 266 1.69 -2.06 -10.20
CA LYS A 266 2.43 -0.96 -10.87
C LYS A 266 3.71 -1.45 -11.53
N THR A 267 4.53 -2.18 -10.78
CA THR A 267 5.74 -2.85 -11.30
C THR A 267 5.40 -3.77 -12.47
N PHE A 268 4.36 -4.58 -12.33
CA PHE A 268 3.88 -5.46 -13.39
C PHE A 268 3.47 -4.65 -14.64
N THR A 269 2.77 -3.54 -14.48
CA THR A 269 2.33 -2.67 -15.56
C THR A 269 3.50 -2.05 -16.31
N ALA A 270 4.55 -1.61 -15.61
CA ALA A 270 5.76 -1.09 -16.25
C ALA A 270 6.49 -2.15 -17.09
N ILE A 271 6.68 -3.36 -16.54
CA ILE A 271 7.34 -4.45 -17.28
C ILE A 271 6.46 -4.91 -18.45
N LEU A 272 5.13 -4.88 -18.30
CA LEU A 272 4.19 -5.14 -19.38
C LEU A 272 4.32 -4.11 -20.51
N VAL A 273 4.39 -2.81 -20.20
CA VAL A 273 4.65 -1.73 -21.17
C VAL A 273 5.95 -2.02 -21.93
N HIS A 274 7.02 -2.36 -21.22
CA HIS A 274 8.28 -2.72 -21.87
C HIS A 274 8.12 -3.92 -22.82
N LEU A 275 7.58 -5.05 -22.35
CA LEU A 275 7.50 -6.30 -23.12
C LEU A 275 6.53 -6.25 -24.29
N ARG A 276 5.45 -5.48 -24.20
CA ARG A 276 4.40 -5.41 -25.23
C ARG A 276 4.57 -4.28 -26.22
N LEU A 277 5.14 -3.17 -25.76
CA LEU A 277 5.24 -1.95 -26.56
C LEU A 277 6.69 -1.66 -26.93
N LEU A 278 7.54 -1.38 -25.94
CA LEU A 278 8.89 -0.86 -26.20
C LEU A 278 9.75 -1.90 -26.91
N LYS A 279 9.89 -3.11 -26.34
CA LYS A 279 10.71 -4.18 -26.93
C LYS A 279 10.31 -4.55 -28.37
N VAL A 280 9.03 -4.44 -28.69
CA VAL A 280 8.46 -4.91 -29.97
C VAL A 280 8.47 -3.82 -31.04
N LYS A 281 8.04 -2.61 -30.68
CA LYS A 281 7.81 -1.52 -31.65
C LYS A 281 8.83 -0.40 -31.54
N TYR A 282 9.39 -0.18 -30.35
CA TYR A 282 10.27 0.95 -30.05
C TYR A 282 11.53 0.48 -29.29
N PRO A 283 12.33 -0.44 -29.86
CA PRO A 283 13.46 -1.09 -29.15
C PRO A 283 14.58 -0.12 -28.76
N ASP A 284 14.57 1.10 -29.32
CA ASP A 284 15.48 2.16 -28.93
C ASP A 284 15.11 2.85 -27.61
N ALA A 285 13.86 2.70 -27.15
CA ALA A 285 13.40 3.28 -25.90
C ALA A 285 13.88 2.48 -24.68
N ILE A 286 14.34 3.19 -23.66
CA ILE A 286 14.75 2.68 -22.35
C ILE A 286 13.70 3.11 -21.33
N LEU A 287 13.19 2.17 -20.54
CA LEU A 287 12.29 2.49 -19.43
C LEU A 287 13.14 2.81 -18.19
N LEU A 288 13.13 4.07 -17.77
CA LEU A 288 13.72 4.51 -16.51
C LEU A 288 12.67 4.36 -15.40
N TYR A 289 12.79 3.33 -14.58
CA TYR A 289 11.91 3.06 -13.44
C TYR A 289 12.46 3.77 -12.19
N SER A 290 11.85 4.89 -11.82
CA SER A 290 12.14 5.61 -10.59
C SER A 290 11.40 4.97 -9.43
N VAL A 291 12.13 4.56 -8.38
CA VAL A 291 11.57 3.89 -7.20
C VAL A 291 11.74 4.74 -5.94
N PRO A 292 10.74 4.71 -5.04
CA PRO A 292 10.79 5.49 -3.81
C PRO A 292 11.74 4.93 -2.76
N THR A 293 11.92 3.59 -2.72
CA THR A 293 12.70 2.92 -1.67
C THR A 293 13.56 1.81 -2.24
N LYS A 294 14.63 1.48 -1.49
CA LYS A 294 15.52 0.34 -1.72
C LYS A 294 14.78 -0.99 -1.84
N GLN A 295 13.70 -1.21 -1.08
CA GLN A 295 12.94 -2.45 -1.11
C GLN A 295 12.18 -2.61 -2.42
N VAL A 296 11.56 -1.53 -2.90
CA VAL A 296 10.92 -1.50 -4.23
C VAL A 296 11.98 -1.75 -5.30
N LEU A 297 13.15 -1.10 -5.23
CA LEU A 297 14.25 -1.31 -6.18
C LEU A 297 14.60 -2.80 -6.35
N LYS A 298 14.84 -3.49 -5.23
CA LYS A 298 15.17 -4.91 -5.23
C LYS A 298 14.04 -5.75 -5.83
N ARG A 299 12.79 -5.43 -5.49
CA ARG A 299 11.63 -6.16 -6.03
C ARG A 299 11.49 -5.99 -7.55
N VAL A 300 11.65 -4.77 -8.07
CA VAL A 300 11.62 -4.53 -9.52
C VAL A 300 12.75 -5.29 -10.22
N GLY A 301 13.95 -5.31 -9.62
CA GLY A 301 15.08 -6.09 -10.14
C GLY A 301 14.79 -7.60 -10.20
N GLN A 302 14.19 -8.15 -9.14
CA GLN A 302 13.77 -9.56 -9.10
C GLN A 302 12.72 -9.90 -10.17
N GLU A 303 11.79 -9.00 -10.45
CA GLU A 303 10.81 -9.17 -11.54
C GLU A 303 11.50 -9.12 -12.92
N CYS A 304 12.47 -8.23 -13.13
CA CYS A 304 13.27 -8.20 -14.35
C CYS A 304 14.05 -9.51 -14.55
N GLU A 305 14.71 -10.01 -13.49
CA GLU A 305 15.40 -11.30 -13.48
C GLU A 305 14.47 -12.48 -13.73
N ALA A 306 13.25 -12.46 -13.18
CA ALA A 306 12.25 -13.47 -13.46
C ALA A 306 11.90 -13.47 -14.94
N HIS A 307 11.63 -12.29 -15.52
CA HIS A 307 11.15 -12.09 -16.88
C HIS A 307 12.20 -12.04 -17.99
N ALA A 308 13.49 -12.20 -17.64
CA ALA A 308 14.59 -12.13 -18.60
C ALA A 308 14.71 -10.76 -19.31
N VAL A 309 14.30 -9.70 -18.63
CA VAL A 309 14.41 -8.33 -19.16
C VAL A 309 15.83 -7.83 -18.88
N PRO A 310 16.61 -7.41 -19.89
CA PRO A 310 17.88 -6.72 -19.67
C PRO A 310 17.67 -5.44 -18.86
N TYR A 311 18.18 -5.39 -17.64
CA TYR A 311 18.03 -4.22 -16.78
C TYR A 311 19.36 -3.81 -16.17
N TRP A 312 19.52 -2.53 -15.87
CA TRP A 312 20.58 -1.99 -15.03
C TRP A 312 19.98 -1.37 -13.77
N THR A 313 20.81 -1.20 -12.77
CA THR A 313 20.43 -0.60 -11.49
C THR A 313 21.35 0.58 -11.20
N ALA A 314 20.77 1.72 -10.84
CA ALA A 314 21.52 2.94 -10.54
C ALA A 314 21.11 3.46 -9.16
N ALA A 315 22.08 3.79 -8.32
CA ALA A 315 21.86 4.13 -6.92
C ALA A 315 22.85 5.16 -6.42
N ARG A 316 22.48 5.87 -5.34
CA ARG A 316 23.44 6.68 -4.56
C ARG A 316 24.48 5.75 -3.91
N ASP A 317 25.75 6.16 -3.92
CA ASP A 317 26.83 5.40 -3.30
C ASP A 317 26.78 5.47 -1.75
N ASN A 318 27.33 4.45 -1.10
CA ASN A 318 27.35 4.25 0.35
C ASN A 318 28.50 4.96 1.08
N THR A 319 29.35 5.68 0.37
CA THR A 319 30.63 6.22 0.89
C THR A 319 30.49 7.47 1.78
N GLY A 320 29.26 7.92 2.07
CA GLY A 320 28.96 8.82 3.19
C GLY A 320 28.82 10.32 2.85
N ASP A 321 29.33 10.81 1.72
CA ASP A 321 29.08 12.20 1.26
C ASP A 321 27.82 12.32 0.39
N GLY A 322 27.38 11.19 -0.18
CA GLY A 322 26.20 11.06 -1.00
C GLY A 322 26.20 11.93 -2.27
N THR A 323 27.36 12.34 -2.78
CA THR A 323 27.45 13.09 -4.06
C THR A 323 27.70 12.18 -5.25
N LEU A 324 28.11 10.94 -4.99
CA LEU A 324 28.46 9.94 -5.99
C LEU A 324 27.30 8.98 -6.26
N HIS A 325 27.16 8.61 -7.53
CA HIS A 325 26.21 7.60 -8.00
C HIS A 325 26.98 6.36 -8.46
N GLN A 326 26.32 5.21 -8.42
CA GLN A 326 26.84 3.95 -8.91
C GLN A 326 25.84 3.34 -9.89
N VAL A 327 26.28 3.14 -11.14
CA VAL A 327 25.55 2.34 -12.13
C VAL A 327 26.12 0.93 -12.13
N ARG A 328 25.26 -0.04 -11.84
CA ARG A 328 25.61 -1.46 -11.85
C ARG A 328 24.84 -2.20 -12.93
N ARG A 329 25.59 -3.04 -13.66
CA ARG A 329 25.06 -4.10 -14.51
C ARG A 329 24.84 -5.35 -13.65
N PRO A 330 23.64 -5.93 -13.60
CA PRO A 330 23.38 -7.13 -12.80
C PRO A 330 24.19 -8.33 -13.30
N TYR A 331 24.64 -9.16 -12.37
CA TYR A 331 25.35 -10.40 -12.66
C TYR A 331 24.31 -11.50 -12.89
N SER A 332 23.80 -11.62 -14.12
CA SER A 332 22.81 -12.64 -14.47
C SER A 332 23.16 -14.02 -13.85
N ILE A 333 22.23 -14.57 -13.06
CA ILE A 333 22.31 -15.94 -12.49
C ILE A 333 22.33 -16.99 -13.61
N ARG A 334 21.74 -16.66 -14.75
CA ARG A 334 21.56 -17.52 -15.92
C ARG A 334 22.88 -17.76 -16.66
N ASP A 335 23.89 -16.95 -16.36
CA ASP A 335 25.21 -17.01 -16.96
C ASP A 335 26.27 -17.61 -16.03
N LYS A 336 25.97 -18.34 -14.95
CA LYS A 336 27.01 -18.89 -14.03
C LYS A 336 28.21 -19.58 -14.72
N ALA A 337 28.00 -20.28 -15.84
CA ALA A 337 29.08 -20.88 -16.63
C ALA A 337 29.87 -19.86 -17.47
N ARG A 338 29.19 -18.83 -17.99
CA ARG A 338 29.76 -17.71 -18.74
C ARG A 338 30.42 -16.68 -17.82
N ASN A 339 29.94 -16.53 -16.59
CA ASN A 339 30.42 -15.69 -15.50
C ASN A 339 31.81 -16.11 -15.03
N LYS A 340 32.14 -17.41 -14.97
CA LYS A 340 33.54 -17.82 -14.70
C LYS A 340 34.51 -17.36 -15.80
N LYS A 341 34.03 -17.26 -17.04
CA LYS A 341 34.80 -16.78 -18.20
C LYS A 341 34.83 -15.24 -18.24
N ALA A 342 33.74 -14.58 -17.88
CA ALA A 342 33.63 -13.13 -17.75
C ALA A 342 34.46 -12.59 -16.56
N LEU A 343 34.44 -13.23 -15.38
CA LEU A 343 35.32 -12.89 -14.24
C LEU A 343 36.81 -13.04 -14.57
N ARG A 344 37.16 -14.05 -15.38
CA ARG A 344 38.53 -14.21 -15.89
C ARG A 344 38.89 -13.13 -16.91
N ALA A 345 37.95 -12.76 -17.78
CA ALA A 345 38.13 -11.68 -18.76
C ALA A 345 38.22 -10.30 -18.07
N ALA A 346 37.38 -10.01 -17.07
CA ALA A 346 37.42 -8.83 -16.22
C ALA A 346 38.78 -8.66 -15.52
N ARG A 347 39.30 -9.75 -14.92
CA ARG A 347 40.66 -9.77 -14.36
C ARG A 347 41.76 -9.55 -15.41
N ALA A 348 41.56 -10.01 -16.64
CA ALA A 348 42.51 -9.82 -17.75
C ALA A 348 42.45 -8.42 -18.37
N ILE A 349 41.30 -7.73 -18.30
CA ILE A 349 41.08 -6.36 -18.78
C ILE A 349 41.52 -5.31 -17.74
N GLY A 350 41.85 -5.74 -16.52
CA GLY A 350 42.33 -4.85 -15.46
C GLY A 350 41.19 -4.04 -14.82
N GLU A 351 40.05 -4.69 -14.53
CA GLU A 351 38.98 -4.11 -13.70
C GLU A 351 39.53 -3.76 -12.30
N LYS A 352 40.12 -2.57 -12.14
CA LYS A 352 39.99 -1.84 -10.87
C LYS A 352 38.54 -1.39 -10.83
N VAL A 353 37.78 -1.99 -9.93
CA VAL A 353 36.37 -1.71 -9.65
C VAL A 353 36.16 -0.19 -9.57
N SER A 354 35.68 0.42 -10.66
CA SER A 354 35.32 1.85 -10.71
C SER A 354 33.81 2.03 -10.61
N ALA A 355 33.15 1.14 -9.87
CA ALA A 355 31.76 1.36 -9.47
C ALA A 355 31.76 2.51 -8.44
N GLY A 356 31.73 3.75 -8.92
CA GLY A 356 31.74 4.97 -8.10
C GLY A 356 32.74 6.06 -8.49
N SER A 357 33.62 5.88 -9.49
CA SER A 357 34.52 6.96 -9.95
C SER A 357 34.11 7.48 -11.33
N GLY A 358 33.74 8.76 -11.41
CA GLY A 358 33.33 9.44 -12.65
C GLY A 358 31.86 9.86 -12.65
N THR A 359 31.48 10.71 -13.61
CA THR A 359 30.10 11.18 -13.76
C THR A 359 29.16 10.04 -14.16
N ILE A 360 27.85 10.20 -13.97
CA ILE A 360 26.88 9.16 -14.30
C ILE A 360 26.91 8.79 -15.80
N GLN A 361 27.20 9.76 -16.67
CA GLN A 361 27.42 9.54 -18.11
C GLN A 361 28.60 8.59 -18.35
N GLN A 362 29.75 8.87 -17.74
CA GLN A 362 30.95 8.03 -17.87
C GLN A 362 30.70 6.60 -17.39
N GLN A 363 29.91 6.43 -16.33
CA GLN A 363 29.55 5.11 -15.82
C GLN A 363 28.62 4.36 -16.77
N LEU A 364 27.64 5.04 -17.38
CA LEU A 364 26.73 4.44 -18.37
C LEU A 364 27.49 4.01 -19.64
N GLU A 365 28.39 4.85 -20.15
CA GLU A 365 29.23 4.54 -21.31
C GLU A 365 30.18 3.37 -21.02
N TYR A 366 30.84 3.38 -19.86
CA TYR A 366 31.70 2.29 -19.44
C TYR A 366 30.92 0.98 -19.30
N ALA A 367 29.75 1.01 -18.65
CA ALA A 367 28.88 -0.14 -18.52
C ALA A 367 28.49 -0.69 -19.91
N ALA A 368 28.18 0.20 -20.86
CA ALA A 368 27.83 -0.20 -22.21
C ALA A 368 28.97 -0.87 -22.97
N ASP A 369 30.16 -0.27 -22.94
CA ASP A 369 31.37 -0.81 -23.58
C ASP A 369 31.75 -2.18 -23.01
N VAL A 370 31.71 -2.34 -21.68
CA VAL A 370 32.01 -3.63 -21.06
C VAL A 370 30.93 -4.67 -21.40
N GLY A 371 29.65 -4.29 -21.40
CA GLY A 371 28.57 -5.21 -21.78
C GLY A 371 28.65 -5.67 -23.24
N TYR A 372 29.07 -4.78 -24.14
CA TYR A 372 29.36 -5.12 -25.53
C TYR A 372 30.53 -6.12 -25.63
N LYS A 373 31.64 -5.86 -24.93
CA LYS A 373 32.83 -6.74 -24.90
C LYS A 373 32.53 -8.13 -24.33
N LEU A 374 31.68 -8.22 -23.31
CA LEU A 374 31.25 -9.48 -22.70
C LEU A 374 30.11 -10.18 -23.47
N LYS A 375 29.55 -9.50 -24.47
CA LYS A 375 28.41 -9.96 -25.30
C LYS A 375 27.18 -10.25 -24.45
N ASP A 376 26.87 -9.35 -23.53
CA ASP A 376 25.70 -9.45 -22.66
C ASP A 376 24.40 -9.50 -23.49
N HIS A 377 23.34 -10.10 -22.92
CA HIS A 377 21.99 -9.96 -23.48
C HIS A 377 21.65 -8.46 -23.60
N GLY A 378 21.19 -8.01 -24.77
CA GLY A 378 20.98 -6.59 -25.06
C GLY A 378 22.19 -5.85 -25.68
N ALA A 379 23.26 -6.57 -26.02
CA ALA A 379 24.45 -6.03 -26.72
C ALA A 379 25.14 -4.85 -26.01
N GLY A 380 25.06 -4.80 -24.68
CA GLY A 380 25.63 -3.72 -23.87
C GLY A 380 24.67 -2.56 -23.60
N LYS A 381 23.39 -2.64 -23.96
CA LYS A 381 22.38 -1.63 -23.62
C LYS A 381 21.32 -2.20 -22.65
N PRO A 382 20.86 -1.44 -21.64
CA PRO A 382 19.72 -1.86 -20.83
C PRO A 382 18.39 -1.58 -21.54
N ASP A 383 17.41 -2.44 -21.32
CA ASP A 383 16.02 -2.16 -21.67
C ASP A 383 15.31 -1.38 -20.56
N ILE A 384 15.68 -1.66 -19.29
CA ILE A 384 15.18 -0.99 -18.10
C ILE A 384 16.34 -0.48 -17.25
N ILE A 385 16.26 0.75 -16.74
CA ILE A 385 17.15 1.26 -15.69
C ILE A 385 16.29 1.47 -14.45
N ILE A 386 16.62 0.80 -13.35
CA ILE A 386 15.92 0.96 -12.07
C ILE A 386 16.77 1.90 -11.19
N ALA A 387 16.18 3.01 -10.74
CA ALA A 387 16.93 4.02 -10.01
C ALA A 387 16.16 4.59 -8.81
N ASP A 388 16.87 4.87 -7.72
CA ASP A 388 16.31 5.64 -6.60
C ASP A 388 16.03 7.10 -7.01
N LEU A 389 15.31 7.86 -6.18
CA LEU A 389 14.88 9.22 -6.53
C LEU A 389 16.06 10.14 -6.83
N ASN A 390 17.09 10.11 -5.98
CA ASN A 390 18.30 10.93 -6.14
C ASN A 390 19.01 10.65 -7.46
N THR A 391 19.19 9.37 -7.79
CA THR A 391 19.87 8.96 -9.01
C THR A 391 19.01 9.18 -10.24
N THR A 392 17.69 9.05 -10.14
CA THR A 392 16.75 9.41 -11.21
C THR A 392 16.88 10.88 -11.59
N ALA A 393 16.95 11.79 -10.61
CA ALA A 393 17.14 13.21 -10.87
C ALA A 393 18.46 13.50 -11.60
N ALA A 394 19.55 12.81 -11.24
CA ALA A 394 20.85 12.93 -11.90
C ALA A 394 20.84 12.36 -13.33
N LEU A 395 20.23 11.19 -13.50
CA LEU A 395 20.03 10.50 -14.78
C LEU A 395 19.27 11.37 -15.79
N LEU A 396 18.18 12.00 -15.35
CA LEU A 396 17.37 12.87 -16.22
C LEU A 396 18.06 14.19 -16.59
N LYS A 397 18.92 14.73 -15.72
CA LYS A 397 19.78 15.86 -16.09
C LYS A 397 20.80 15.44 -17.14
N ALA A 398 21.44 14.29 -16.91
CA ALA A 398 22.44 13.76 -17.82
C ALA A 398 21.90 13.49 -19.23
N CYS A 399 20.73 12.86 -19.36
CA CYS A 399 20.17 12.50 -20.68
C CYS A 399 19.85 13.70 -21.58
N LYS A 400 19.68 14.91 -21.01
CA LYS A 400 19.45 16.17 -21.74
C LYS A 400 20.72 16.78 -22.33
N GLU A 401 21.86 16.51 -21.70
CA GLU A 401 23.17 16.98 -22.15
C GLU A 401 23.77 16.07 -23.23
N GLU A 402 23.23 14.85 -23.36
CA GLU A 402 23.65 13.86 -24.33
C GLU A 402 23.37 14.29 -25.78
N SER A 403 24.20 13.79 -26.70
CA SER A 403 23.91 13.91 -28.14
C SER A 403 22.73 13.00 -28.53
N SER A 404 21.98 13.36 -29.58
CA SER A 404 20.90 12.51 -30.11
C SER A 404 21.36 11.12 -30.58
N SER A 405 22.66 10.98 -30.91
CA SER A 405 23.30 9.70 -31.22
C SER A 405 23.50 8.81 -29.99
N SER A 406 23.59 9.39 -28.78
CA SER A 406 23.76 8.64 -27.54
C SER A 406 22.60 7.66 -27.34
N PHE A 407 22.89 6.45 -26.85
CA PHE A 407 21.85 5.49 -26.52
C PHE A 407 20.98 5.96 -25.34
N TYR A 408 21.51 6.92 -24.55
CA TYR A 408 20.91 7.45 -23.33
C TYR A 408 20.40 8.90 -23.49
N HIS A 409 20.05 9.31 -24.71
CA HIS A 409 19.45 10.63 -24.96
C HIS A 409 18.01 10.73 -24.43
N GLU A 410 17.55 11.91 -24.00
CA GLU A 410 16.20 12.15 -23.44
C GLU A 410 15.05 11.64 -24.35
N SER A 411 15.23 11.66 -25.67
CA SER A 411 14.23 11.19 -26.64
C SER A 411 14.05 9.67 -26.66
N LYS A 412 14.96 8.94 -25.99
CA LYS A 412 14.95 7.49 -25.85
C LYS A 412 14.50 7.07 -24.45
N ILE A 413 14.16 8.00 -23.55
CA ILE A 413 13.76 7.68 -22.18
C ILE A 413 12.25 7.75 -22.01
N LEU A 414 11.67 6.65 -21.53
CA LEU A 414 10.35 6.63 -20.90
C LEU A 414 10.55 6.67 -19.39
N LEU A 415 10.17 7.76 -18.72
CA LEU A 415 10.17 7.79 -17.26
C LEU A 415 8.93 7.07 -16.72
N TYR A 416 9.12 6.06 -15.88
CA TYR A 416 8.06 5.46 -15.07
C TYR A 416 8.34 5.78 -13.60
N PHE A 417 7.60 6.72 -13.04
CA PHE A 417 7.82 7.26 -11.70
C PHE A 417 6.81 6.66 -10.72
N ASP A 418 7.27 5.75 -9.87
CA ASP A 418 6.46 5.06 -8.87
C ASP A 418 6.33 5.89 -7.57
N GLU A 419 5.09 6.12 -7.14
CA GLU A 419 4.71 6.92 -5.96
C GLU A 419 5.43 8.29 -5.85
N PRO A 420 5.33 9.18 -6.86
CA PRO A 420 6.04 10.45 -6.89
C PRO A 420 5.68 11.44 -5.78
N ASN A 421 4.52 11.26 -5.12
CA ASN A 421 4.06 12.09 -4.00
C ASN A 421 4.48 11.53 -2.62
N MET A 422 5.23 10.43 -2.57
CA MET A 422 5.71 9.86 -1.30
C MET A 422 6.68 10.83 -0.60
N GLY A 423 6.43 11.11 0.67
CA GLY A 423 7.39 11.74 1.59
C GLY A 423 7.68 13.22 1.34
N ILE A 424 7.10 13.83 0.31
CA ILE A 424 7.39 15.23 -0.08
C ILE A 424 7.00 16.26 0.99
N HIS A 425 6.04 15.93 1.86
CA HIS A 425 5.61 16.79 2.97
C HIS A 425 6.39 16.53 4.27
N LEU A 426 7.13 15.42 4.34
CA LEU A 426 7.89 14.99 5.51
C LEU A 426 9.33 15.49 5.43
N ASP A 427 9.93 15.49 4.23
CA ASP A 427 11.32 15.88 4.01
C ASP A 427 11.46 16.85 2.82
N PRO A 428 11.86 18.11 3.06
CA PRO A 428 12.12 19.10 2.00
C PRO A 428 13.15 18.64 0.97
N ASN A 429 14.10 17.76 1.33
CA ASN A 429 15.06 17.21 0.38
C ASN A 429 14.36 16.31 -0.64
N VAL A 430 13.39 15.50 -0.20
CA VAL A 430 12.57 14.67 -1.09
C VAL A 430 11.79 15.56 -2.04
N LEU A 431 11.13 16.61 -1.54
CA LEU A 431 10.46 17.59 -2.40
C LEU A 431 11.42 18.21 -3.43
N GLY A 432 12.64 18.58 -3.01
CA GLY A 432 13.67 19.14 -3.90
C GLY A 432 14.08 18.16 -5.00
N VAL A 433 14.28 16.89 -4.67
CA VAL A 433 14.63 15.82 -5.62
C VAL A 433 13.48 15.54 -6.59
N VAL A 434 12.24 15.41 -6.09
CA VAL A 434 11.05 15.23 -6.92
C VAL A 434 10.85 16.42 -7.85
N SER A 435 11.00 17.65 -7.35
CA SER A 435 10.95 18.87 -8.18
C SER A 435 12.02 18.86 -9.26
N SER A 436 13.23 18.36 -8.96
CA SER A 436 14.30 18.20 -9.95
C SER A 436 13.96 17.15 -11.01
N ILE A 437 13.27 16.06 -10.66
CA ILE A 437 12.77 15.07 -11.61
C ILE A 437 11.69 15.71 -12.51
N GLN A 438 10.71 16.39 -11.92
CA GLN A 438 9.64 17.06 -12.67
C GLN A 438 10.18 18.12 -13.65
N ALA A 439 11.18 18.89 -13.23
CA ALA A 439 11.85 19.87 -14.09
C ALA A 439 12.61 19.25 -15.27
N ASN A 440 12.97 17.96 -15.17
CA ASN A 440 13.76 17.24 -16.15
C ASN A 440 13.03 16.05 -16.77
N MET A 441 11.69 16.03 -16.74
CA MET A 441 10.93 14.97 -17.39
C MET A 441 11.29 14.84 -18.88
N PRO A 442 11.42 13.60 -19.39
CA PRO A 442 11.68 13.36 -20.80
C PRO A 442 10.40 13.53 -21.63
N LEU A 443 10.48 13.29 -22.94
CA LEU A 443 9.33 13.42 -23.86
C LEU A 443 8.14 12.53 -23.51
N THR A 444 8.32 11.53 -22.66
CA THR A 444 7.24 10.65 -22.20
C THR A 444 7.44 10.25 -20.74
N ALA A 445 6.47 10.54 -19.89
CA ALA A 445 6.51 10.22 -18.45
C ALA A 445 5.19 9.60 -17.96
N VAL A 446 5.30 8.62 -17.08
CA VAL A 446 4.17 7.98 -16.37
C VAL A 446 4.37 8.16 -14.87
N LEU A 447 3.50 8.93 -14.24
CA LEU A 447 3.45 9.17 -12.79
C LEU A 447 2.45 8.18 -12.16
N ALA A 448 2.96 7.09 -11.59
CA ALA A 448 2.17 5.98 -11.06
C ALA A 448 1.92 6.12 -9.56
N SER A 449 0.80 6.72 -9.17
CA SER A 449 0.38 6.89 -7.77
C SER A 449 -1.09 6.56 -7.58
N ALA A 450 -1.46 5.94 -6.45
CA ALA A 450 -2.89 5.74 -6.14
C ALA A 450 -3.57 7.03 -5.67
N THR A 451 -2.78 7.97 -5.18
CA THR A 451 -3.23 9.12 -4.39
C THR A 451 -2.90 10.46 -5.02
N LEU A 452 -2.07 10.46 -6.07
CA LEU A 452 -1.88 11.65 -6.89
C LEU A 452 -3.19 11.99 -7.63
N GLY A 453 -3.69 13.20 -7.36
CA GLY A 453 -4.92 13.73 -7.96
C GLY A 453 -4.79 14.01 -9.47
N ALA A 454 -5.88 14.47 -10.08
CA ALA A 454 -5.87 14.89 -11.48
C ALA A 454 -5.04 16.18 -11.66
N TRP A 455 -4.47 16.37 -12.86
CA TRP A 455 -3.58 17.50 -13.19
C TRP A 455 -4.14 18.88 -12.85
N GLU A 456 -5.46 19.06 -12.95
CA GLU A 456 -6.17 20.31 -12.69
C GLU A 456 -6.09 20.72 -11.22
N GLY A 457 -6.04 19.74 -10.30
CA GLY A 457 -5.96 19.96 -8.86
C GLY A 457 -4.54 19.91 -8.29
N LEU A 458 -3.53 19.65 -9.11
CA LEU A 458 -2.13 19.62 -8.67
C LEU A 458 -1.50 21.01 -8.70
N GLU A 459 -0.58 21.25 -7.76
CA GLU A 459 0.29 22.43 -7.75
C GLU A 459 1.00 22.64 -9.11
N PRO A 460 1.17 23.89 -9.58
CA PRO A 460 1.72 24.16 -10.91
C PRO A 460 3.09 23.51 -11.19
N TRP A 461 3.94 23.35 -10.17
CA TRP A 461 5.27 22.76 -10.33
C TRP A 461 5.24 21.28 -10.72
N TRP A 462 4.16 20.54 -10.41
CA TRP A 462 3.97 19.15 -10.86
C TRP A 462 3.98 19.00 -12.37
N ARG A 463 3.63 20.06 -13.09
CA ARG A 463 3.54 20.06 -14.56
C ARG A 463 4.91 20.16 -15.23
N GLY A 464 5.95 20.54 -14.47
CA GLY A 464 7.27 20.88 -15.00
C GLY A 464 7.28 22.17 -15.83
N PRO A 465 8.45 22.64 -16.29
CA PRO A 465 8.60 23.88 -17.04
C PRO A 465 8.20 23.75 -18.52
N THR A 466 7.98 22.53 -19.02
CA THR A 466 7.70 22.26 -20.42
C THR A 466 6.21 21.99 -20.61
N ASP A 467 5.60 22.71 -21.54
CA ASP A 467 4.21 22.48 -21.94
C ASP A 467 4.04 21.07 -22.55
N ALA A 468 3.13 20.28 -21.98
CA ALA A 468 2.98 18.85 -22.26
C ALA A 468 1.50 18.49 -22.39
N ASN A 469 1.22 17.46 -23.20
CA ASN A 469 -0.07 16.80 -23.21
C ASN A 469 -0.21 15.99 -21.91
N GLN A 470 -1.19 16.35 -21.09
CA GLN A 470 -1.42 15.79 -19.78
C GLN A 470 -2.68 14.92 -19.81
N ILE A 471 -2.55 13.66 -19.41
CA ILE A 471 -3.67 12.74 -19.31
C ILE A 471 -3.69 12.08 -17.93
N THR A 472 -4.88 11.77 -17.44
CA THR A 472 -5.11 11.00 -16.22
C THR A 472 -5.82 9.70 -16.59
N ILE A 473 -5.19 8.56 -16.30
CA ILE A 473 -5.77 7.23 -16.47
C ILE A 473 -6.04 6.68 -15.08
N SER A 474 -7.32 6.56 -14.71
CA SER A 474 -7.73 6.04 -13.40
C SER A 474 -8.20 4.60 -13.49
N LEU A 475 -7.80 3.79 -12.50
CA LEU A 475 -8.42 2.50 -12.21
C LEU A 475 -9.33 2.65 -10.99
N GLU A 476 -10.63 2.46 -11.20
CA GLU A 476 -11.57 2.31 -10.11
C GLU A 476 -11.17 1.10 -9.22
N PRO A 477 -11.28 1.20 -7.89
CA PRO A 477 -10.64 0.31 -6.92
C PRO A 477 -11.32 -1.08 -6.78
N TYR A 478 -11.64 -1.74 -7.89
CA TYR A 478 -12.52 -2.89 -7.97
C TYR A 478 -12.02 -4.19 -7.29
N GLU A 479 -10.76 -4.24 -6.83
CA GLU A 479 -10.14 -5.47 -6.29
C GLU A 479 -9.35 -5.26 -4.97
N LEU A 480 -9.71 -4.26 -4.15
CA LEU A 480 -9.13 -4.13 -2.80
C LEU A 480 -9.82 -5.10 -1.81
N PRO A 481 -9.08 -5.72 -0.86
CA PRO A 481 -9.67 -6.54 0.19
C PRO A 481 -10.57 -5.70 1.12
N MET A 482 -11.50 -6.37 1.81
CA MET A 482 -12.34 -5.71 2.81
C MET A 482 -11.47 -5.28 4.00
N ALA A 483 -11.75 -4.09 4.53
CA ALA A 483 -11.00 -3.54 5.65
C ALA A 483 -11.98 -3.03 6.70
N LYS A 484 -12.17 -3.74 7.79
CA LYS A 484 -12.82 -3.18 8.98
C LYS A 484 -11.96 -2.05 9.52
N LEU A 485 -12.58 -1.01 10.04
CA LEU A 485 -11.87 0.12 10.64
C LEU A 485 -12.11 0.09 12.14
N ALA A 486 -11.10 0.49 12.91
CA ALA A 486 -11.23 0.61 14.36
C ALA A 486 -10.33 1.71 14.89
N VAL A 487 -10.74 2.26 16.03
CA VAL A 487 -9.94 3.17 16.85
C VAL A 487 -9.62 2.47 18.17
N PHE A 488 -8.35 2.45 18.55
CA PHE A 488 -7.90 2.02 19.86
C PHE A 488 -7.57 3.24 20.71
N ASN A 489 -8.27 3.39 21.84
CA ASN A 489 -7.97 4.42 22.82
C ASN A 489 -7.03 3.84 23.87
N GLU A 490 -5.78 4.30 23.88
CA GLU A 490 -4.76 3.81 24.82
C GLU A 490 -5.10 4.13 26.28
N GLY A 491 -5.56 5.36 26.55
CA GLY A 491 -5.89 5.81 27.90
C GLY A 491 -7.05 5.05 28.55
N THR A 492 -8.01 4.56 27.76
CA THR A 492 -9.14 3.75 28.27
C THR A 492 -9.01 2.25 27.99
N SER A 493 -8.01 1.85 27.19
CA SER A 493 -7.88 0.49 26.64
C SER A 493 -9.17 0.00 25.95
N GLU A 494 -9.87 0.91 25.27
CA GLU A 494 -11.10 0.63 24.52
C GLU A 494 -10.79 0.46 23.03
N PHE A 495 -11.24 -0.66 22.46
CA PHE A 495 -11.23 -0.93 21.02
C PHE A 495 -12.61 -0.63 20.45
N SER A 496 -12.70 0.35 19.55
CA SER A 496 -13.94 0.88 18.99
C SER A 496 -14.02 0.63 17.49
N PRO A 497 -14.82 -0.34 17.02
CA PRO A 497 -15.11 -0.51 15.59
C PRO A 497 -15.71 0.77 14.99
N MET A 498 -15.36 1.05 13.73
CA MET A 498 -15.80 2.24 13.00
C MET A 498 -16.44 1.85 11.68
N SER A 499 -17.74 2.15 11.54
CA SER A 499 -18.43 2.04 10.26
C SER A 499 -18.20 3.28 9.38
N PRO A 500 -18.40 3.18 8.04
CA PRO A 500 -18.32 4.35 7.15
C PRO A 500 -19.17 5.54 7.57
N LEU A 501 -20.39 5.31 8.06
CA LEU A 501 -21.26 6.40 8.52
C LEU A 501 -20.79 7.01 9.85
N ASN A 502 -20.01 6.28 10.66
CA ASN A 502 -19.43 6.84 11.89
C ASN A 502 -18.15 7.65 11.65
N LEU A 503 -17.57 7.54 10.46
CA LEU A 503 -16.51 8.43 9.99
C LEU A 503 -17.03 9.78 9.51
N ILE A 504 -18.34 9.96 9.36
CA ILE A 504 -18.95 11.21 8.89
C ILE A 504 -19.66 11.85 10.10
N GLU A 505 -19.48 13.15 10.31
CA GLU A 505 -20.04 13.85 11.48
C GLU A 505 -21.53 14.11 11.35
N ASN A 506 -22.01 14.47 10.15
CA ASN A 506 -23.41 14.84 9.92
C ASN A 506 -23.90 14.51 8.50
N TYR A 507 -25.21 14.67 8.27
CA TYR A 507 -25.81 14.33 6.98
C TYR A 507 -25.35 15.25 5.84
N ALA A 508 -25.08 16.53 6.10
CA ALA A 508 -24.58 17.45 5.07
C ALA A 508 -23.18 17.06 4.57
N GLU A 509 -22.28 16.67 5.47
CA GLU A 509 -20.98 16.09 5.11
C GLU A 509 -21.17 14.79 4.31
N TYR A 510 -22.09 13.92 4.74
CA TYR A 510 -22.43 12.70 3.99
C TYR A 510 -22.86 13.01 2.56
N GLN A 511 -23.72 14.01 2.33
CA GLN A 511 -24.14 14.38 0.98
C GLN A 511 -22.96 14.78 0.10
N ARG A 512 -22.06 15.64 0.60
CA ARG A 512 -20.85 16.06 -0.13
C ARG A 512 -19.91 14.88 -0.43
N VAL A 513 -19.69 14.01 0.56
CA VAL A 513 -18.88 12.79 0.39
C VAL A 513 -19.50 11.86 -0.65
N MET A 514 -20.84 11.77 -0.71
CA MET A 514 -21.54 10.94 -1.71
C MET A 514 -21.61 11.55 -3.11
N GLU A 515 -21.35 12.85 -3.25
CA GLU A 515 -21.20 13.54 -4.54
C GLU A 515 -19.81 13.34 -5.17
N ASP A 516 -18.80 12.95 -4.37
CA ASP A 516 -17.47 12.64 -4.88
C ASP A 516 -17.48 11.38 -5.76
N TYR A 517 -16.72 11.39 -6.85
CA TYR A 517 -16.72 10.32 -7.83
C TYR A 517 -15.99 9.04 -7.36
N ARG A 518 -15.18 9.12 -6.30
CA ARG A 518 -14.27 8.05 -5.84
C ARG A 518 -14.53 7.61 -4.40
N LEU A 519 -14.82 8.54 -3.48
CA LEU A 519 -14.98 8.25 -2.06
C LEU A 519 -16.09 7.22 -1.77
N PRO A 520 -17.29 7.28 -2.40
CA PRO A 520 -18.34 6.31 -2.15
C PRO A 520 -17.85 4.88 -2.41
N THR A 521 -17.21 4.66 -3.56
CA THR A 521 -16.70 3.35 -3.96
C THR A 521 -15.59 2.85 -3.02
N LEU A 522 -14.74 3.75 -2.50
CA LEU A 522 -13.73 3.40 -1.49
C LEU A 522 -14.38 3.00 -0.16
N LEU A 523 -15.38 3.74 0.31
CA LEU A 523 -16.08 3.49 1.57
C LEU A 523 -16.78 2.13 1.62
N LEU A 524 -17.23 1.61 0.47
CA LEU A 524 -17.87 0.29 0.39
C LEU A 524 -16.97 -0.84 0.88
N ARG A 525 -15.63 -0.71 0.80
CA ARG A 525 -14.69 -1.74 1.30
C ARG A 525 -14.70 -1.88 2.83
N HIS A 526 -15.29 -0.92 3.52
CA HIS A 526 -15.32 -0.82 4.97
C HIS A 526 -16.70 -1.22 5.55
N LEU A 527 -17.65 -1.61 4.69
CA LEU A 527 -18.94 -2.15 5.12
C LEU A 527 -18.79 -3.61 5.56
N THR A 528 -19.43 -3.99 6.66
CA THR A 528 -19.55 -5.39 7.06
C THR A 528 -20.76 -6.03 6.39
N ALA A 529 -20.86 -7.36 6.42
CA ALA A 529 -22.06 -8.06 5.97
C ALA A 529 -23.33 -7.58 6.71
N ARG A 530 -23.19 -7.28 8.01
CA ARG A 530 -24.25 -6.68 8.84
C ARG A 530 -24.68 -5.31 8.32
N HIS A 531 -23.73 -4.44 7.99
CA HIS A 531 -24.03 -3.12 7.41
C HIS A 531 -24.78 -3.26 6.07
N GLY A 532 -24.37 -4.20 5.22
CA GLY A 532 -25.06 -4.51 3.97
C GLY A 532 -26.50 -4.99 4.19
N ASN A 533 -26.70 -5.91 5.14
CA ASN A 533 -28.04 -6.38 5.52
C ASN A 533 -28.93 -5.23 6.04
N ASP A 534 -28.38 -4.31 6.82
CA ASP A 534 -29.10 -3.16 7.35
C ASP A 534 -29.52 -2.16 6.26
N LEU A 535 -28.68 -1.95 5.25
CA LEU A 535 -28.99 -1.14 4.07
C LEU A 535 -30.09 -1.78 3.23
N LEU A 536 -30.06 -3.11 3.08
CA LEU A 536 -31.08 -3.90 2.38
C LEU A 536 -32.33 -4.19 3.23
N GLN A 537 -32.38 -3.71 4.48
CA GLN A 537 -33.48 -3.91 5.42
C GLN A 537 -33.81 -5.39 5.70
N ILE A 538 -32.80 -6.26 5.64
CA ILE A 538 -32.94 -7.70 5.93
C ILE A 538 -32.95 -7.91 7.45
N GLN A 539 -34.04 -8.45 8.01
CA GLN A 539 -34.17 -8.64 9.46
C GLN A 539 -33.78 -10.06 9.94
N PRO A 540 -33.01 -10.20 11.04
CA PRO A 540 -32.91 -11.45 11.81
C PRO A 540 -34.17 -11.71 12.66
N PRO A 541 -34.50 -12.97 13.00
CA PRO A 541 -34.09 -14.23 12.37
C PRO A 541 -35.16 -14.67 11.33
N GLY A 542 -34.74 -15.09 10.13
CA GLY A 542 -35.66 -15.71 9.14
C GLY A 542 -35.74 -15.04 7.77
N GLY A 543 -35.13 -13.86 7.57
CA GLY A 543 -34.70 -13.44 6.24
C GLY A 543 -33.52 -14.30 5.76
N PRO A 544 -33.09 -14.21 4.48
CA PRO A 544 -31.90 -14.90 4.02
C PRO A 544 -30.65 -14.23 4.61
N TRP A 545 -30.43 -14.48 5.89
CA TRP A 545 -29.33 -13.96 6.69
C TRP A 545 -27.98 -14.41 6.12
N ASP A 546 -27.99 -15.53 5.38
CA ASP A 546 -26.87 -16.08 4.63
C ASP A 546 -26.65 -15.45 3.23
N LYS A 547 -27.53 -14.55 2.73
CA LYS A 547 -27.47 -14.08 1.32
C LYS A 547 -26.59 -12.86 1.04
N VAL A 548 -25.91 -12.31 2.02
CA VAL A 548 -24.80 -11.37 1.76
C VAL A 548 -23.47 -12.04 2.12
N GLN A 549 -23.24 -13.20 1.53
CA GLN A 549 -21.90 -13.75 1.34
C GLN A 549 -21.55 -13.60 -0.13
N GLY A 550 -20.91 -12.49 -0.46
CA GLY A 550 -20.42 -12.22 -1.79
C GLY A 550 -19.22 -11.30 -1.68
N ASP A 551 -18.23 -11.54 -2.53
CA ASP A 551 -17.08 -10.66 -2.68
C ASP A 551 -17.46 -9.16 -2.71
N VAL A 552 -16.48 -8.28 -2.47
CA VAL A 552 -16.62 -6.82 -2.50
C VAL A 552 -17.41 -6.36 -3.73
N LYS A 553 -17.24 -7.03 -4.87
CA LYS A 553 -17.93 -6.74 -6.12
C LYS A 553 -19.45 -6.97 -6.07
N SER A 554 -19.89 -8.04 -5.43
CA SER A 554 -21.31 -8.39 -5.27
C SER A 554 -22.01 -7.47 -4.28
N LEU A 555 -21.32 -7.10 -3.19
CA LEU A 555 -21.76 -6.07 -2.25
C LEU A 555 -21.88 -4.70 -2.92
N ARG A 556 -20.85 -4.28 -3.66
CA ARG A 556 -20.79 -2.97 -4.32
C ARG A 556 -21.94 -2.75 -5.31
N LEU A 557 -22.20 -3.70 -6.21
CA LEU A 557 -23.27 -3.55 -7.21
C LEU A 557 -24.68 -3.49 -6.60
N ALA A 558 -24.91 -4.19 -5.48
CA ALA A 558 -26.23 -4.26 -4.86
C ALA A 558 -26.49 -3.14 -3.85
N ILE A 559 -25.44 -2.59 -3.23
CA ILE A 559 -25.55 -1.70 -2.07
C ILE A 559 -25.21 -0.25 -2.42
N GLU A 560 -24.29 0.00 -3.35
CA GLU A 560 -23.83 1.36 -3.69
C GLU A 560 -24.99 2.33 -3.96
N PRO A 561 -26.00 2.01 -4.81
CA PRO A 561 -27.08 2.94 -5.07
C PRO A 561 -27.88 3.33 -3.82
N THR A 562 -28.09 2.37 -2.91
CA THR A 562 -28.79 2.63 -1.64
C THR A 562 -27.90 3.38 -0.66
N PHE A 563 -26.61 3.06 -0.62
CA PHE A 563 -25.64 3.67 0.27
C PHE A 563 -25.34 5.13 -0.09
N THR A 564 -25.43 5.52 -1.36
CA THR A 564 -25.21 6.91 -1.81
C THR A 564 -26.46 7.77 -1.72
N SER A 565 -27.66 7.17 -1.60
CA SER A 565 -28.94 7.88 -1.67
C SER A 565 -29.76 7.84 -0.36
N LEU A 566 -29.11 7.68 0.79
CA LEU A 566 -29.80 7.71 2.09
C LEU A 566 -30.46 9.07 2.32
N SER A 567 -31.67 9.06 2.88
CA SER A 567 -32.28 10.28 3.45
C SER A 567 -31.62 10.62 4.79
N GLN A 568 -31.78 11.87 5.27
CA GLN A 568 -31.28 12.28 6.59
C GLN A 568 -31.76 11.36 7.70
N LYS A 569 -33.04 10.98 7.67
CA LYS A 569 -33.65 10.07 8.67
C LYS A 569 -33.01 8.69 8.64
N GLU A 570 -32.74 8.16 7.45
CA GLU A 570 -32.10 6.85 7.29
C GLU A 570 -30.62 6.90 7.71
N PHE A 571 -29.91 7.97 7.35
CA PHE A 571 -28.52 8.20 7.78
C PHE A 571 -28.41 8.20 9.31
N GLU A 572 -29.20 9.03 10.00
CA GLU A 572 -29.16 9.15 11.47
C GLU A 572 -29.52 7.81 12.14
N ARG A 573 -30.54 7.11 11.61
CA ARG A 573 -30.96 5.79 12.10
C ARG A 573 -29.84 4.75 11.97
N LEU A 574 -29.20 4.66 10.81
CA LEU A 574 -28.14 3.69 10.54
C LEU A 574 -26.87 4.04 11.32
N GLN A 575 -26.48 5.31 11.34
CA GLN A 575 -25.32 5.79 12.08
C GLN A 575 -25.44 5.47 13.59
N GLY A 576 -26.64 5.63 14.18
CA GLY A 576 -26.92 5.23 15.55
C GLY A 576 -26.92 3.72 15.76
N ARG A 577 -27.57 2.97 14.86
CA ARG A 577 -27.64 1.49 14.93
C ARG A 577 -26.26 0.83 14.83
N TRP A 578 -25.37 1.36 13.99
CA TRP A 578 -24.02 0.83 13.78
C TRP A 578 -23.02 1.21 14.87
N LYS A 579 -23.42 1.99 15.89
CA LYS A 579 -22.63 2.19 17.13
C LYS A 579 -22.94 1.15 18.21
N MET A 580 -23.87 0.23 17.95
CA MET A 580 -24.45 -0.68 18.94
C MET A 580 -24.22 -2.15 18.56
N GLY A 581 -24.24 -3.03 19.57
CA GLY A 581 -24.08 -4.47 19.39
C GLY A 581 -22.63 -4.85 19.05
N GLU A 582 -22.41 -5.54 17.94
CA GLU A 582 -21.07 -6.02 17.52
C GLU A 582 -20.06 -4.89 17.22
N ASP A 583 -20.57 -3.69 16.92
CA ASP A 583 -19.77 -2.51 16.61
C ASP A 583 -19.62 -1.56 17.82
N ALA A 584 -20.11 -1.96 19.00
CA ALA A 584 -19.93 -1.20 20.23
C ALA A 584 -18.47 -1.27 20.72
N PRO A 585 -17.96 -0.22 21.37
CA PRO A 585 -16.64 -0.25 22.00
C PRO A 585 -16.50 -1.40 23.00
N THR A 586 -15.33 -2.07 22.97
CA THR A 586 -15.01 -3.18 23.87
C THR A 586 -13.71 -2.91 24.61
N LYS A 587 -13.63 -3.28 25.89
CA LYS A 587 -12.36 -3.22 26.61
C LYS A 587 -11.46 -4.38 26.18
N VAL A 588 -10.19 -4.07 25.91
CA VAL A 588 -9.17 -5.04 25.52
C VAL A 588 -7.97 -4.94 26.47
N ASP A 589 -7.20 -6.03 26.57
CA ASP A 589 -5.98 -6.09 27.36
C ASP A 589 -4.82 -5.41 26.60
N GLY A 590 -4.81 -4.07 26.68
CA GLY A 590 -3.92 -3.20 25.94
C GLY A 590 -4.00 -3.39 24.41
N ILE A 591 -3.03 -2.80 23.70
CA ILE A 591 -3.01 -2.87 22.24
C ILE A 591 -2.77 -4.30 21.71
N ARG A 592 -2.18 -5.18 22.53
CA ARG A 592 -1.96 -6.60 22.19
C ARG A 592 -3.25 -7.35 21.91
N GLY A 593 -4.34 -6.99 22.60
CA GLY A 593 -5.67 -7.53 22.35
C GLY A 593 -6.21 -7.23 20.95
N ALA A 594 -5.69 -6.18 20.29
CA ALA A 594 -6.09 -5.74 18.95
C ALA A 594 -5.24 -6.35 17.81
N LEU A 595 -4.21 -7.14 18.13
CA LEU A 595 -3.33 -7.75 17.12
C LEU A 595 -3.95 -8.99 16.49
N SER A 596 -3.53 -9.31 15.26
CA SER A 596 -3.91 -10.52 14.55
C SER A 596 -3.49 -11.79 15.30
N LYS A 597 -4.42 -12.76 15.36
CA LYS A 597 -4.17 -14.10 15.92
C LYS A 597 -3.82 -15.13 14.85
N GLU A 598 -4.26 -14.93 13.62
CA GLU A 598 -4.17 -15.90 12.53
C GLU A 598 -3.27 -15.44 11.37
N GLY A 599 -3.13 -14.12 11.17
CA GLY A 599 -2.29 -13.53 10.14
C GLY A 599 -1.15 -12.70 10.71
N VAL A 600 -0.70 -11.73 9.91
CA VAL A 600 0.35 -10.78 10.27
C VAL A 600 -0.27 -9.43 10.60
N THR A 601 0.13 -8.87 11.74
CA THR A 601 -0.08 -7.46 12.05
C THR A 601 1.09 -6.64 11.57
N MET A 602 0.85 -5.64 10.72
CA MET A 602 1.87 -4.67 10.35
C MET A 602 1.65 -3.38 11.15
N VAL A 603 2.68 -2.97 11.90
CA VAL A 603 2.64 -1.82 12.80
C VAL A 603 3.51 -0.70 12.22
N GLY A 604 2.91 0.42 11.83
CA GLY A 604 3.63 1.63 11.39
C GLY A 604 3.89 2.57 12.57
N CYS A 605 5.14 3.03 12.74
CA CYS A 605 5.55 3.91 13.86
C CYS A 605 6.84 4.68 13.54
N LEU A 606 7.28 5.60 14.42
CA LEU A 606 8.55 6.32 14.25
C LEU A 606 9.77 5.49 14.68
N ASP A 607 9.66 4.76 15.79
CA ASP A 607 10.74 3.92 16.33
C ASP A 607 10.32 2.43 16.40
N PRO A 608 10.60 1.66 15.33
CA PRO A 608 10.18 0.27 15.26
C PRO A 608 10.81 -0.63 16.33
N ARG A 609 12.03 -0.33 16.78
CA ARG A 609 12.68 -1.15 17.81
C ARG A 609 12.00 -0.93 19.15
N LYS A 610 11.76 0.33 19.53
CA LYS A 610 11.03 0.68 20.76
C LYS A 610 9.64 0.06 20.78
N VAL A 611 8.86 0.24 19.71
CA VAL A 611 7.49 -0.29 19.63
C VAL A 611 7.48 -1.82 19.62
N ALA A 612 8.42 -2.48 18.94
CA ALA A 612 8.56 -3.93 18.99
C ALA A 612 8.85 -4.43 20.42
N PHE A 613 9.64 -3.67 21.19
CA PHE A 613 9.98 -3.97 22.57
C PHE A 613 8.78 -3.86 23.52
N GLU A 614 8.00 -2.78 23.38
CA GLU A 614 6.74 -2.59 24.11
C GLU A 614 5.73 -3.68 23.77
N LEU A 615 5.55 -3.99 22.48
CA LEU A 615 4.69 -5.08 22.02
C LEU A 615 5.20 -6.46 22.45
N ALA A 616 6.50 -6.63 22.73
CA ALA A 616 7.07 -7.84 23.30
C ALA A 616 6.87 -7.94 24.82
N GLY A 617 6.37 -6.87 25.46
CA GLY A 617 5.86 -6.89 26.84
C GLY A 617 6.89 -6.43 27.84
N PHE A 618 7.86 -5.62 27.41
CA PHE A 618 8.94 -5.14 28.26
C PHE A 618 8.47 -4.39 29.53
N ALA A 619 7.27 -3.80 29.50
CA ALA A 619 6.70 -3.12 30.66
C ALA A 619 6.53 -4.05 31.89
N ASP A 620 6.39 -5.35 31.68
CA ASP A 620 6.38 -6.37 32.74
C ASP A 620 7.81 -6.92 32.92
N GLN A 621 8.61 -6.25 33.76
CA GLN A 621 10.01 -6.59 33.96
C GLN A 621 10.22 -8.01 34.51
N GLU A 622 9.31 -8.51 35.36
CA GLU A 622 9.42 -9.86 35.91
C GLU A 622 9.23 -10.92 34.83
N ALA A 623 8.18 -10.79 34.01
CA ALA A 623 7.96 -11.69 32.88
C ALA A 623 9.10 -11.62 31.86
N TRP A 624 9.63 -10.41 31.60
CA TRP A 624 10.75 -10.20 30.69
C TRP A 624 12.01 -10.96 31.13
N ILE A 625 12.37 -10.86 32.42
CA ILE A 625 13.52 -11.57 33.00
C ILE A 625 13.36 -13.09 32.84
N GLN A 626 12.14 -13.61 33.02
CA GLN A 626 11.87 -15.04 32.82
C GLN A 626 12.06 -15.48 31.37
N ASP A 627 11.63 -14.68 30.40
CA ASP A 627 11.83 -14.95 28.98
C ASP A 627 13.32 -14.92 28.60
N VAL A 628 14.09 -13.95 29.13
CA VAL A 628 15.55 -13.87 28.96
C VAL A 628 16.23 -15.13 29.51
N HIS A 629 15.90 -15.54 30.73
CA HIS A 629 16.45 -16.76 31.33
C HIS A 629 16.13 -18.01 30.50
N LYS A 630 14.90 -18.11 29.98
CA LYS A 630 14.48 -19.23 29.13
C LYS A 630 15.27 -19.29 27.83
N LEU A 631 15.53 -18.15 27.19
CA LEU A 631 16.34 -18.09 25.98
C LEU A 631 17.81 -18.41 26.25
N ASN A 632 18.39 -17.87 27.31
CA ASN A 632 19.75 -18.20 27.72
C ASN A 632 19.94 -19.70 27.98
N ASN A 633 18.96 -20.36 28.59
CA ASN A 633 18.99 -21.82 28.78
C ASN A 633 18.93 -22.57 27.44
N LYS A 634 18.09 -22.15 26.49
CA LYS A 634 18.05 -22.74 25.14
C LYS A 634 19.38 -22.58 24.40
N LEU A 635 20.03 -21.42 24.52
CA LEU A 635 21.33 -21.16 23.89
C LEU A 635 22.41 -22.08 24.48
N LYS A 636 22.48 -22.18 25.82
CA LYS A 636 23.41 -23.08 26.51
C LYS A 636 23.19 -24.55 26.13
N GLU A 637 21.93 -24.97 25.99
CA GLU A 637 21.59 -26.32 25.57
C GLU A 637 22.03 -26.60 24.12
N ALA A 638 21.77 -25.66 23.20
CA ALA A 638 22.20 -25.75 21.81
C ALA A 638 23.73 -25.80 21.67
N GLU A 639 24.45 -24.95 22.40
CA GLU A 639 25.92 -25.00 22.46
C GLU A 639 26.42 -26.35 22.97
N ARG A 640 25.80 -26.88 24.02
CA ARG A 640 26.16 -28.18 24.59
C ARG A 640 25.96 -29.29 23.57
N MET A 641 24.83 -29.30 22.86
CA MET A 641 24.55 -30.29 21.80
C MET A 641 25.58 -30.21 20.67
N VAL A 642 25.97 -29.02 20.22
CA VAL A 642 27.00 -28.85 19.19
C VAL A 642 28.35 -29.38 19.69
N LYS A 643 28.73 -29.07 20.94
CA LYS A 643 29.97 -29.58 21.57
C LYS A 643 29.96 -31.10 21.73
N GLU A 644 28.81 -31.68 22.10
CA GLU A 644 28.64 -33.14 22.23
C GLU A 644 28.69 -33.84 20.86
N ASN A 645 28.05 -33.27 19.83
CA ASN A 645 28.10 -33.79 18.46
C ASN A 645 29.52 -33.73 17.88
N ALA A 646 30.24 -32.62 18.08
CA ALA A 646 31.64 -32.50 17.66
C ALA A 646 32.56 -33.52 18.37
N LYS A 647 32.29 -33.82 19.65
CA LYS A 647 33.00 -34.88 20.38
C LYS A 647 32.63 -36.28 19.88
N ALA A 648 31.37 -36.52 19.53
CA ALA A 648 30.89 -37.79 18.99
C ALA A 648 31.45 -38.05 17.59
N GLU A 649 31.52 -37.03 16.72
CA GLU A 649 32.20 -37.15 15.42
C GLU A 649 33.70 -37.39 15.56
N LYS A 650 34.37 -36.72 16.50
CA LYS A 650 35.78 -37.01 16.79
C LYS A 650 36.00 -38.43 17.33
N ARG A 651 35.03 -38.99 18.07
CA ARG A 651 35.06 -40.40 18.50
C ARG A 651 34.82 -41.35 17.32
N LYS A 652 33.85 -41.06 16.45
CA LYS A 652 33.63 -41.82 15.20
C LYS A 652 34.84 -41.80 14.28
N LYS A 653 35.46 -40.65 14.04
CA LYS A 653 36.71 -40.54 13.25
C LYS A 653 37.88 -41.31 13.88
N LYS A 654 37.86 -41.55 15.20
CA LYS A 654 38.87 -42.35 15.92
C LYS A 654 38.55 -43.86 15.90
N ASP A 655 37.27 -44.23 15.78
CA ASP A 655 36.82 -45.61 15.57
C ASP A 655 36.92 -46.02 14.07
N ASP A 656 36.79 -45.06 13.15
CA ASP A 656 36.96 -45.22 11.70
C ASP A 656 38.45 -45.04 11.27
N GLU A 657 39.35 -44.74 12.20
CA GLU A 657 40.81 -44.70 11.94
C GLU A 657 41.41 -46.10 11.64
N ASP A 658 40.60 -47.17 11.70
CA ASP A 658 40.93 -48.50 11.18
C ASP A 658 40.53 -48.73 9.69
N GLU A 659 39.76 -47.84 9.04
CA GLU A 659 39.54 -47.89 7.58
C GLU A 659 39.44 -46.50 6.91
N ALA A 660 40.56 -46.11 6.29
CA ALA A 660 40.70 -45.16 5.16
C ALA A 660 40.19 -43.71 5.30
N LYS A 661 41.17 -42.79 5.23
CA LYS A 661 41.04 -41.36 4.95
C LYS A 661 40.42 -41.09 3.57
N ASP A 662 39.33 -40.31 3.51
CA ASP A 662 39.26 -39.12 2.65
C ASP A 662 38.07 -38.18 2.99
N GLY A 663 38.32 -36.86 2.92
CA GLY A 663 37.33 -35.86 2.50
C GLY A 663 36.34 -35.23 3.49
N GLY A 664 36.62 -33.98 3.92
CA GLY A 664 35.65 -32.88 4.01
C GLY A 664 34.87 -32.70 5.32
N ASP A 665 35.39 -31.85 6.22
CA ASP A 665 34.73 -31.44 7.47
C ASP A 665 33.77 -30.25 7.20
N GLU A 666 32.49 -30.53 6.94
CA GLU A 666 31.42 -29.53 7.11
C GLU A 666 30.88 -29.67 8.53
N GLY A 667 31.44 -28.89 9.46
CA GLY A 667 30.99 -28.87 10.86
C GLY A 667 29.49 -28.55 10.94
N GLY A 668 28.73 -29.43 11.60
CA GLY A 668 27.28 -29.29 11.75
C GLY A 668 26.89 -27.93 12.34
N VAL A 669 26.23 -27.10 11.53
CA VAL A 669 25.70 -25.80 11.95
C VAL A 669 24.68 -26.02 13.07
N GLY A 670 24.99 -25.60 14.29
CA GLY A 670 24.05 -25.65 15.41
C GLY A 670 22.80 -24.84 15.09
N VAL A 671 21.61 -25.34 15.49
CA VAL A 671 20.33 -24.69 15.21
C VAL A 671 19.58 -24.43 16.52
N VAL A 672 19.10 -23.20 16.70
CA VAL A 672 18.29 -22.77 17.84
C VAL A 672 16.85 -22.57 17.38
N THR A 673 15.89 -23.17 18.09
CA THR A 673 14.46 -22.98 17.82
C THR A 673 13.88 -21.94 18.79
N LEU A 674 13.61 -20.73 18.29
CA LEU A 674 13.05 -19.64 19.09
C LEU A 674 11.57 -19.90 19.41
N ARG A 675 10.79 -20.23 18.37
CA ARG A 675 9.37 -20.60 18.44
C ARG A 675 9.01 -21.58 17.31
N PRO A 676 7.82 -22.19 17.28
CA PRO A 676 7.42 -23.09 16.20
C PRO A 676 7.64 -22.45 14.83
N MET A 677 8.28 -23.18 13.92
CA MET A 677 8.62 -22.76 12.55
C MET A 677 9.63 -21.60 12.44
N LEU A 678 10.20 -21.11 13.55
CA LEU A 678 11.27 -20.09 13.55
C LEU A 678 12.56 -20.67 14.14
N LYS A 679 13.49 -20.99 13.25
CA LYS A 679 14.82 -21.53 13.57
C LYS A 679 15.91 -20.61 13.04
N ILE A 680 16.96 -20.43 13.84
CA ILE A 680 18.16 -19.65 13.47
C ILE A 680 19.41 -20.49 13.74
N SER A 681 20.53 -20.13 13.12
CA SER A 681 21.79 -20.77 13.46
C SER A 681 22.25 -20.33 14.86
N LEU A 682 23.03 -21.18 15.53
CA LEU A 682 23.61 -20.85 16.83
C LEU A 682 24.57 -19.66 16.72
N ALA A 683 25.31 -19.54 15.61
CA ALA A 683 26.20 -18.40 15.38
C ALA A 683 25.42 -17.08 15.32
N GLU A 684 24.37 -17.01 14.50
CA GLU A 684 23.50 -15.82 14.45
C GLU A 684 22.86 -15.50 15.80
N ALA A 685 22.51 -16.53 16.58
CA ALA A 685 21.90 -16.35 17.89
C ALA A 685 22.89 -15.78 18.92
N LEU A 686 24.18 -16.12 18.83
CA LEU A 686 25.21 -15.61 19.74
C LEU A 686 25.68 -14.20 19.37
N GLU A 687 25.53 -13.80 18.10
CA GLU A 687 25.84 -12.45 17.62
C GLU A 687 24.70 -11.44 17.85
N ALA A 688 23.48 -11.92 18.10
CA ALA A 688 22.30 -11.09 18.29
C ALA A 688 22.13 -10.60 19.74
N ASP A 689 21.52 -9.43 19.89
CA ASP A 689 21.10 -8.90 21.20
C ASP A 689 20.04 -9.84 21.82
N ILE A 690 20.14 -10.10 23.13
CA ILE A 690 19.22 -11.02 23.83
C ILE A 690 17.78 -10.49 23.78
N ASN A 691 17.60 -9.18 23.81
CA ASN A 691 16.30 -8.53 23.67
C ASN A 691 15.70 -8.79 22.29
N THR A 692 16.52 -8.76 21.24
CA THR A 692 16.11 -9.13 19.88
C THR A 692 15.66 -10.59 19.81
N LEU A 693 16.36 -11.49 20.47
CA LEU A 693 15.94 -12.89 20.57
C LEU A 693 14.61 -13.07 21.32
N VAL A 694 14.38 -12.30 22.39
CA VAL A 694 13.09 -12.30 23.10
C VAL A 694 11.97 -11.86 22.16
N MET A 695 12.12 -10.74 21.46
CA MET A 695 11.13 -10.24 20.49
C MET A 695 10.81 -11.30 19.42
N LEU A 696 11.83 -11.90 18.80
CA LEU A 696 11.66 -12.95 17.80
C LEU A 696 10.97 -14.20 18.37
N SER A 697 11.25 -14.56 19.62
CA SER A 697 10.57 -15.68 20.30
C SER A 697 9.07 -15.42 20.52
N LYS A 698 8.67 -14.15 20.64
CA LYS A 698 7.28 -13.69 20.68
C LYS A 698 6.67 -13.48 19.29
N GLY A 699 7.45 -13.69 18.21
CA GLY A 699 7.00 -13.59 16.83
C GLY A 699 6.95 -12.17 16.30
N ILE A 700 7.70 -11.27 16.94
CA ILE A 700 7.77 -9.85 16.62
C ILE A 700 9.12 -9.61 15.95
N ALA A 701 9.08 -9.01 14.77
CA ALA A 701 10.25 -8.51 14.07
C ALA A 701 10.06 -7.04 13.72
N TYR A 702 11.16 -6.30 13.63
CA TYR A 702 11.15 -4.90 13.26
C TYR A 702 12.02 -4.65 12.02
N ALA A 703 11.69 -3.60 11.27
CA ALA A 703 12.49 -3.12 10.16
C ALA A 703 12.48 -1.59 10.13
N CYS A 704 13.69 -1.03 10.07
CA CYS A 704 13.94 0.40 9.94
C CYS A 704 14.83 0.66 8.71
N GLY A 705 14.80 1.89 8.19
CA GLY A 705 15.64 2.32 7.06
C GLY A 705 17.14 2.13 7.30
N SER A 706 17.59 2.32 8.55
CA SER A 706 18.96 2.06 8.99
C SER A 706 19.00 1.33 10.34
N GLY A 707 20.11 0.63 10.65
CA GLY A 707 20.32 0.01 11.97
C GLY A 707 19.58 -1.30 12.26
N THR A 708 18.87 -1.89 11.30
CA THR A 708 18.25 -3.22 11.48
C THR A 708 19.32 -4.31 11.49
N GLU A 709 19.33 -5.17 12.52
CA GLU A 709 20.27 -6.30 12.62
C GLU A 709 20.17 -7.23 11.40
N PRO A 710 21.30 -7.74 10.84
CA PRO A 710 21.29 -8.58 9.64
C PRO A 710 20.40 -9.83 9.74
N MET A 711 20.40 -10.50 10.91
CA MET A 711 19.54 -11.64 11.17
C MET A 711 18.06 -11.25 11.13
N VAL A 712 17.68 -10.16 11.81
CA VAL A 712 16.30 -9.66 11.84
C VAL A 712 15.85 -9.30 10.44
N LYS A 713 16.69 -8.59 9.67
CA LYS A 713 16.42 -8.23 8.27
C LYS A 713 16.18 -9.48 7.41
N ARG A 714 16.98 -10.54 7.58
CA ARG A 714 16.79 -11.83 6.88
C ARG A 714 15.45 -12.47 7.23
N LEU A 715 15.11 -12.55 8.51
CA LEU A 715 13.86 -13.16 8.99
C LEU A 715 12.64 -12.33 8.59
N TYR A 716 12.74 -11.01 8.66
CA TYR A 716 11.72 -10.07 8.18
C TYR A 716 11.42 -10.31 6.70
N ASN A 717 12.45 -10.34 5.86
CA ASN A 717 12.29 -10.63 4.42
C ASN A 717 11.65 -12.00 4.16
N GLN A 718 11.95 -13.01 5.00
CA GLN A 718 11.26 -14.31 4.91
C GLN A 718 9.79 -14.20 5.28
N ALA A 719 9.45 -13.41 6.30
CA ALA A 719 8.08 -13.19 6.74
C ALA A 719 7.23 -12.52 5.65
N LEU A 720 7.79 -11.57 4.89
CA LEU A 720 7.10 -10.93 3.76
C LEU A 720 6.66 -11.94 2.68
N LEU A 721 7.34 -13.07 2.58
CA LEU A 721 7.04 -14.12 1.61
C LEU A 721 6.04 -15.16 2.15
N THR A 722 5.49 -14.97 3.34
CA THR A 722 4.56 -15.91 3.97
C THR A 722 3.22 -15.88 3.24
N VAL A 723 2.76 -17.05 2.80
CA VAL A 723 1.44 -17.22 2.17
C VAL A 723 0.51 -17.94 3.16
N PRO A 724 -0.61 -17.34 3.57
CA PRO A 724 -1.49 -17.91 4.60
C PRO A 724 -1.99 -19.34 4.31
N ASP A 725 -2.35 -19.65 3.06
CA ASP A 725 -2.83 -20.98 2.67
C ASP A 725 -1.80 -22.09 2.96
N SER A 726 -0.51 -21.74 2.94
CA SER A 726 0.57 -22.68 3.26
C SER A 726 0.64 -23.04 4.75
N LEU A 727 0.05 -22.22 5.62
CA LEU A 727 0.12 -22.39 7.08
C LEU A 727 -0.94 -23.33 7.63
N ARG A 728 -1.95 -23.73 6.83
CA ARG A 728 -3.03 -24.66 7.21
C ARG A 728 -3.68 -24.31 8.57
N GLY A 729 -3.99 -23.03 8.79
CA GLY A 729 -4.62 -22.54 10.01
C GLY A 729 -3.67 -22.29 11.20
N ARG A 730 -2.36 -22.34 10.99
CA ARG A 730 -1.36 -21.94 12.01
C ARG A 730 -0.98 -20.47 11.84
N SER A 731 -0.69 -19.78 12.93
CA SER A 731 -0.16 -18.43 12.87
C SER A 731 1.22 -18.40 12.20
N PRO A 732 1.55 -17.32 11.46
CA PRO A 732 2.88 -17.11 10.92
C PRO A 732 3.99 -17.21 11.98
N PRO A 733 5.21 -17.65 11.60
CA PRO A 733 6.36 -17.66 12.52
C PRO A 733 6.64 -16.28 13.10
N LEU A 734 6.55 -15.25 12.26
CA LEU A 734 6.53 -13.85 12.64
C LEU A 734 5.14 -13.29 12.33
N ASN A 735 4.35 -13.01 13.37
CA ASN A 735 2.98 -12.56 13.27
C ASN A 735 2.81 -11.06 13.56
N VAL A 736 3.89 -10.37 13.95
CA VAL A 736 3.93 -8.92 14.09
C VAL A 736 5.17 -8.38 13.40
N LEU A 737 4.97 -7.44 12.47
CA LEU A 737 6.03 -6.75 11.74
C LEU A 737 5.92 -5.25 12.05
N VAL A 738 6.92 -4.72 12.75
CA VAL A 738 6.98 -3.30 13.14
C VAL A 738 7.87 -2.56 12.15
N VAL A 739 7.37 -1.48 11.56
CA VAL A 739 8.00 -0.79 10.44
C VAL A 739 7.97 0.72 10.62
N ASP A 740 9.03 1.38 10.14
CA ASP A 740 9.03 2.83 9.98
C ASP A 740 8.42 3.25 8.64
N TYR A 741 8.30 4.56 8.44
CA TYR A 741 7.79 5.13 7.19
C TYR A 741 8.51 4.61 5.93
N SER A 742 9.84 4.53 5.96
CA SER A 742 10.66 4.07 4.83
C SER A 742 10.37 2.61 4.45
N SER A 743 9.94 1.82 5.43
CA SER A 743 9.65 0.40 5.29
C SER A 743 8.18 0.12 4.94
N ILE A 744 7.25 1.06 5.16
CA ILE A 744 5.85 0.94 4.70
C ILE A 744 5.81 0.77 3.17
N TYR A 745 6.65 1.53 2.47
CA TYR A 745 6.76 1.51 1.02
C TYR A 745 7.68 0.38 0.53
N GLY A 746 7.07 -0.59 -0.16
CA GLY A 746 7.76 -1.78 -0.68
C GLY A 746 7.67 -3.01 0.22
N THR A 747 7.10 -2.88 1.42
CA THR A 747 6.68 -4.03 2.23
C THR A 747 5.37 -4.57 1.67
N ASP A 748 5.46 -5.73 1.01
CA ASP A 748 4.32 -6.45 0.47
C ASP A 748 4.26 -7.85 1.09
N CYS A 749 3.40 -8.03 2.08
CA CYS A 749 3.23 -9.30 2.79
C CYS A 749 1.81 -9.84 2.57
N PRO A 750 1.63 -10.93 1.81
CA PRO A 750 0.31 -11.52 1.54
C PRO A 750 -0.44 -11.98 2.78
N ALA A 751 0.25 -12.16 3.90
CA ALA A 751 -0.33 -12.58 5.17
C ALA A 751 -0.87 -11.44 6.04
N VAL A 752 -0.70 -10.17 5.62
CA VAL A 752 -1.19 -9.01 6.37
C VAL A 752 -2.72 -8.94 6.32
N ASP A 753 -3.33 -9.11 7.50
CA ASP A 753 -4.77 -8.97 7.75
C ASP A 753 -5.07 -7.93 8.85
N THR A 754 -4.03 -7.41 9.51
CA THR A 754 -4.19 -6.35 10.50
C THR A 754 -3.16 -5.26 10.25
N LEU A 755 -3.63 -4.03 10.13
CA LEU A 755 -2.81 -2.83 10.09
C LEU A 755 -2.99 -2.08 11.39
N LEU A 756 -1.90 -1.53 11.92
CA LEU A 756 -1.92 -0.73 13.13
C LEU A 756 -1.00 0.46 12.93
N LEU A 757 -1.54 1.68 13.00
CA LEU A 757 -0.75 2.89 12.86
C LEU A 757 -0.64 3.59 14.21
N GLN A 758 0.58 3.67 14.74
CA GLN A 758 0.86 4.46 15.94
C GLN A 758 0.62 5.95 15.66
N GLU A 759 0.14 6.67 16.67
CA GLU A 759 -0.21 8.09 16.52
C GLU A 759 1.03 8.97 16.29
N ASP A 760 2.19 8.54 16.80
CA ASP A 760 3.48 9.23 16.66
C ASP A 760 3.83 9.51 15.19
N LEU A 761 3.64 8.51 14.33
CA LEU A 761 3.79 8.57 12.89
C LEU A 761 2.52 9.10 12.23
N GLY A 762 1.34 8.59 12.63
CA GLY A 762 0.06 8.89 11.98
C GLY A 762 -0.25 10.39 11.85
N ARG A 763 0.11 11.19 12.85
CA ARG A 763 -0.08 12.65 12.84
C ARG A 763 0.79 13.39 11.82
N LEU A 764 1.97 12.84 11.49
CA LEU A 764 2.91 13.44 10.55
C LEU A 764 2.52 13.13 9.10
N LEU A 765 1.85 12.01 8.86
CA LEU A 765 1.50 11.56 7.52
C LEU A 765 0.42 12.45 6.90
N ALA A 766 0.61 12.82 5.63
CA ALA A 766 -0.43 13.37 4.78
C ALA A 766 -1.50 12.31 4.50
N TRP A 767 -2.68 12.77 4.07
CA TRP A 767 -3.82 11.87 3.85
C TRP A 767 -3.52 10.82 2.77
N GLU A 768 -2.68 11.17 1.78
CA GLU A 768 -2.22 10.27 0.73
C GLU A 768 -1.45 9.08 1.31
N ASP A 769 -0.52 9.35 2.23
CA ASP A 769 0.29 8.31 2.87
C ASP A 769 -0.55 7.44 3.81
N LEU A 770 -1.51 8.05 4.51
CA LEU A 770 -2.47 7.33 5.34
C LEU A 770 -3.34 6.37 4.50
N GLN A 771 -3.81 6.82 3.33
CA GLN A 771 -4.57 5.98 2.41
C GLN A 771 -3.69 4.87 1.80
N GLN A 772 -2.42 5.15 1.52
CA GLN A 772 -1.45 4.16 1.06
C GLN A 772 -1.13 3.11 2.13
N PHE A 773 -1.08 3.50 3.40
CA PHE A 773 -0.94 2.58 4.53
C PHE A 773 -2.16 1.66 4.63
N LEU A 774 -3.38 2.20 4.59
CA LEU A 774 -4.62 1.41 4.49
C LEU A 774 -4.61 0.46 3.29
N GLY A 775 -3.97 0.86 2.20
CA GLY A 775 -3.77 0.05 1.00
C GLY A 775 -2.79 -1.12 1.17
N ARG A 776 -2.13 -1.29 2.32
CA ARG A 776 -1.20 -2.41 2.60
C ARG A 776 -1.89 -3.66 3.12
N LEU A 777 -3.17 -3.58 3.46
CA LEU A 777 -3.98 -4.74 3.78
C LEU A 777 -4.05 -5.67 2.56
N ARG A 778 -3.82 -6.98 2.75
CA ARG A 778 -3.79 -7.97 1.65
C ARG A 778 -4.89 -9.01 1.71
N ARG A 779 -5.58 -9.08 2.83
CA ARG A 779 -6.69 -9.99 3.08
C ARG A 779 -7.77 -9.26 3.85
N ASP A 780 -8.97 -9.82 3.83
CA ASP A 780 -10.06 -9.29 4.63
C ASP A 780 -9.62 -9.23 6.10
N GLY A 781 -9.72 -8.04 6.68
CA GLY A 781 -8.97 -7.73 7.88
C GLY A 781 -9.38 -6.43 8.55
N THR A 782 -8.54 -5.93 9.45
CA THR A 782 -8.82 -4.73 10.25
C THR A 782 -7.69 -3.72 10.17
N ALA A 783 -8.02 -2.44 10.06
CA ALA A 783 -7.08 -1.34 10.23
C ALA A 783 -7.40 -0.58 11.53
N VAL A 784 -6.40 -0.48 12.40
CA VAL A 784 -6.48 0.07 13.74
C VAL A 784 -5.67 1.37 13.79
N PHE A 785 -6.31 2.44 14.26
CA PHE A 785 -5.70 3.75 14.46
C PHE A 785 -5.87 4.16 15.92
N TYR A 786 -5.06 5.09 16.41
CA TYR A 786 -5.19 5.60 17.78
C TYR A 786 -6.18 6.78 17.87
N SER A 787 -6.32 7.55 16.79
CA SER A 787 -7.30 8.64 16.70
C SER A 787 -8.34 8.45 15.59
N LYS A 788 -9.59 8.81 15.87
CA LYS A 788 -10.66 8.96 14.87
C LYS A 788 -10.27 9.98 13.80
N LYS A 789 -9.56 11.05 14.18
CA LYS A 789 -9.14 12.12 13.25
C LYS A 789 -8.18 11.58 12.19
N THR A 790 -7.15 10.87 12.61
CA THR A 790 -6.17 10.25 11.70
C THR A 790 -6.82 9.19 10.81
N LEU A 791 -7.75 8.39 11.36
CA LEU A 791 -8.54 7.43 10.60
C LEU A 791 -9.46 8.12 9.55
N ARG A 792 -10.12 9.23 9.91
CA ARG A 792 -10.95 10.02 8.99
C ARG A 792 -10.13 10.54 7.83
N ARG A 793 -8.96 11.13 8.08
CA ARG A 793 -8.04 11.57 7.01
C ARG A 793 -7.63 10.42 6.09
N ALA A 794 -7.36 9.24 6.65
CA ALA A 794 -6.99 8.05 5.88
C ALA A 794 -8.12 7.57 4.94
N ALA A 795 -9.37 7.62 5.41
CA ALA A 795 -10.53 7.08 4.71
C ALA A 795 -11.23 8.09 3.77
N LEU A 796 -11.29 9.36 4.17
CA LEU A 796 -12.06 10.43 3.50
C LEU A 796 -11.16 11.45 2.78
N GLY A 797 -9.86 11.53 3.10
CA GLY A 797 -8.96 12.57 2.60
C GLY A 797 -8.99 13.85 3.45
N ALA A 798 -8.04 14.75 3.22
CA ALA A 798 -7.93 16.02 3.97
C ALA A 798 -8.97 17.07 3.54
N ALA A 799 -9.32 17.11 2.25
CA ALA A 799 -10.26 18.10 1.71
C ALA A 799 -11.63 18.05 2.40
N VAL A 800 -12.12 16.86 2.76
CA VAL A 800 -13.41 16.69 3.43
C VAL A 800 -13.43 17.37 4.82
N GLU A 801 -12.33 17.29 5.58
CA GLU A 801 -12.23 17.94 6.90
C GLU A 801 -12.14 19.46 6.78
N GLU A 802 -11.38 19.98 5.80
CA GLU A 802 -11.27 21.42 5.52
C GLU A 802 -12.59 22.02 5.01
N GLU A 803 -13.28 21.30 4.11
CA GLU A 803 -14.60 21.67 3.61
C GLU A 803 -15.65 21.66 4.72
N GLU A 804 -15.66 20.63 5.60
CA GLU A 804 -16.57 20.61 6.75
C GLU A 804 -16.25 21.71 7.74
N THR A 805 -14.98 22.03 7.98
CA THR A 805 -14.59 23.17 8.82
C THR A 805 -15.13 24.48 8.26
N THR A 806 -14.97 24.69 6.94
CA THR A 806 -15.49 25.88 6.24
C THR A 806 -17.01 25.93 6.30
N ALA A 807 -17.68 24.81 6.02
CA ALA A 807 -19.14 24.69 6.08
C ALA A 807 -19.67 24.93 7.50
N LEU A 808 -18.95 24.48 8.54
CA LEU A 808 -19.29 24.71 9.94
C LEU A 808 -19.19 26.19 10.31
N ILE A 809 -18.13 26.89 9.84
CA ILE A 809 -17.97 28.33 10.03
C ILE A 809 -19.13 29.09 9.37
N GLU A 810 -19.47 28.79 8.12
CA GLU A 810 -20.58 29.45 7.43
C GLU A 810 -21.94 29.15 8.07
N PHE A 811 -22.15 27.90 8.50
CA PHE A 811 -23.33 27.52 9.25
C PHE A 811 -23.44 28.29 10.58
N GLN A 812 -22.34 28.42 11.31
CA GLN A 812 -22.29 29.16 12.57
C GLN A 812 -22.65 30.64 12.37
N LYS A 813 -22.13 31.28 11.31
CA LYS A 813 -22.51 32.66 10.93
C LYS A 813 -24.00 32.78 10.58
N LEU A 814 -24.57 31.78 9.92
CA LEU A 814 -25.99 31.74 9.59
C LEU A 814 -26.86 31.67 10.86
N VAL A 815 -26.49 30.82 11.83
CA VAL A 815 -27.17 30.73 13.12
C VAL A 815 -27.10 32.06 13.85
N GLU A 816 -25.93 32.68 13.95
CA GLU A 816 -25.76 33.97 14.63
C GLU A 816 -26.58 35.10 14.02
N ASN A 817 -26.60 35.22 12.69
CA ASN A 817 -27.46 36.19 12.01
C ASN A 817 -28.93 35.95 12.34
N SER A 818 -29.37 34.69 12.32
CA SER A 818 -30.77 34.35 12.55
C SER A 818 -31.19 34.56 14.01
N VAL A 819 -30.29 34.33 14.98
CA VAL A 819 -30.51 34.63 16.41
C VAL A 819 -30.50 36.13 16.66
N LEU A 820 -29.63 36.89 15.98
CA LEU A 820 -29.63 38.34 16.03
C LEU A 820 -30.94 38.94 15.51
N ASP A 821 -31.51 38.40 14.43
CA ASP A 821 -32.81 38.82 13.92
C ASP A 821 -33.94 38.58 14.93
N LEU A 822 -33.93 37.44 15.63
CA LEU A 822 -34.88 37.18 16.72
C LEU A 822 -34.72 38.17 17.86
N GLU A 823 -33.48 38.46 18.27
CA GLU A 823 -33.20 39.40 19.36
C GLU A 823 -33.60 40.83 18.99
N LYS A 824 -33.33 41.28 17.75
CA LYS A 824 -33.80 42.58 17.23
C LYS A 824 -35.33 42.66 17.19
N ALA A 825 -36.00 41.53 16.90
CA ALA A 825 -37.45 41.42 16.92
C ALA A 825 -38.04 41.16 18.32
N GLN A 826 -37.20 41.01 19.36
CA GLN A 826 -37.58 40.61 20.72
C GLN A 826 -38.40 39.32 20.80
N LYS A 827 -38.14 38.37 19.88
CA LYS A 827 -38.82 37.07 19.78
C LYS A 827 -38.01 35.97 20.47
N ARG A 828 -38.05 35.96 21.80
CA ARG A 828 -37.31 35.01 22.64
C ARG A 828 -38.14 33.81 23.10
N ASP A 829 -39.42 33.80 22.75
CA ASP A 829 -40.36 32.76 23.14
C ASP A 829 -40.04 31.39 22.50
N THR A 830 -40.53 30.34 23.15
CA THR A 830 -40.31 28.94 22.77
C THR A 830 -40.74 28.64 21.33
N ASP A 831 -41.84 29.21 20.84
CA ASP A 831 -42.34 28.96 19.49
C ASP A 831 -41.40 29.54 18.44
N SER A 832 -40.95 30.78 18.64
CA SER A 832 -40.02 31.47 17.74
C SER A 832 -38.67 30.76 17.64
N VAL A 833 -38.09 30.34 18.76
CA VAL A 833 -36.80 29.63 18.79
C VAL A 833 -36.94 28.22 18.21
N THR A 834 -38.03 27.50 18.52
CA THR A 834 -38.29 26.18 17.94
C THR A 834 -38.46 26.23 16.41
N ALA A 835 -39.14 27.26 15.91
CA ALA A 835 -39.31 27.48 14.47
C ALA A 835 -37.96 27.77 13.78
N LEU A 836 -37.11 28.58 14.40
CA LEU A 836 -35.75 28.85 13.94
C LEU A 836 -34.91 27.56 13.85
N VAL A 837 -34.87 26.80 14.94
CA VAL A 837 -34.12 25.54 15.05
C VAL A 837 -34.58 24.54 13.99
N THR A 838 -35.90 24.37 13.84
CA THR A 838 -36.50 23.46 12.85
C THR A 838 -36.15 23.87 11.42
N LYS A 839 -36.26 25.17 11.11
CA LYS A 839 -35.95 25.71 9.78
C LYS A 839 -34.48 25.51 9.43
N LEU A 840 -33.57 25.89 10.32
CA LEU A 840 -32.14 25.79 10.08
C LEU A 840 -31.67 24.33 10.05
N SER A 841 -32.22 23.46 10.88
CA SER A 841 -31.95 22.02 10.85
C SER A 841 -32.29 21.44 9.48
N ALA A 842 -33.48 21.73 8.96
CA ALA A 842 -33.92 21.25 7.66
C ALA A 842 -33.08 21.80 6.48
N SER A 843 -32.66 23.08 6.54
CA SER A 843 -31.90 23.69 5.45
C SER A 843 -30.40 23.38 5.47
N SER A 844 -29.84 23.03 6.64
CA SER A 844 -28.40 22.80 6.81
C SER A 844 -28.00 21.33 6.82
N GLY A 845 -28.96 20.39 6.91
CA GLY A 845 -28.67 18.97 7.09
C GLY A 845 -28.04 18.62 8.44
N ARG A 846 -28.11 19.54 9.41
CA ARG A 846 -27.64 19.35 10.79
C ARG A 846 -28.81 19.04 11.73
N SER A 847 -28.52 18.34 12.83
CA SER A 847 -29.55 17.97 13.80
C SER A 847 -30.10 19.19 14.55
N ALA A 848 -31.37 19.14 14.96
CA ALA A 848 -31.99 20.23 15.73
C ALA A 848 -31.19 20.59 17.00
N GLY A 849 -30.69 19.59 17.73
CA GLY A 849 -29.87 19.82 18.92
C GLY A 849 -28.53 20.49 18.63
N GLU A 850 -27.93 20.24 17.46
CA GLU A 850 -26.71 20.95 17.05
C GLU A 850 -26.99 22.42 16.75
N VAL A 851 -28.09 22.72 16.02
CA VAL A 851 -28.53 24.11 15.81
C VAL A 851 -28.77 24.79 17.16
N ALA A 852 -29.49 24.14 18.08
CA ALA A 852 -29.78 24.66 19.41
C ALA A 852 -28.50 24.96 20.23
N SER A 853 -27.47 24.12 20.10
CA SER A 853 -26.17 24.34 20.75
C SER A 853 -25.51 25.65 20.28
N TYR A 854 -25.56 25.93 18.97
CA TYR A 854 -25.07 27.19 18.40
C TYR A 854 -25.98 28.38 18.71
N VAL A 855 -27.29 28.17 18.89
CA VAL A 855 -28.20 29.21 19.39
C VAL A 855 -27.79 29.64 20.80
N LEU A 856 -27.54 28.69 21.71
CA LEU A 856 -27.06 29.00 23.06
C LEU A 856 -25.73 29.79 23.03
N ALA A 857 -24.76 29.31 22.26
CA ALA A 857 -23.48 30.01 22.11
C ALA A 857 -23.65 31.44 21.55
N SER A 858 -24.59 31.65 20.63
CA SER A 858 -24.93 32.97 20.08
C SER A 858 -25.57 33.88 21.13
N VAL A 859 -26.46 33.34 21.98
CA VAL A 859 -27.08 34.10 23.09
C VAL A 859 -26.03 34.55 24.11
N ILE A 860 -25.09 33.68 24.46
CA ILE A 860 -23.95 34.02 25.33
C ILE A 860 -23.09 35.13 24.69
N SER A 861 -22.88 35.05 23.37
CA SER A 861 -22.10 36.03 22.60
C SER A 861 -22.69 37.45 22.64
N PHE A 862 -23.97 37.64 22.95
CA PHE A 862 -24.56 38.99 23.12
C PHE A 862 -23.99 39.79 24.29
N ALA A 863 -23.22 39.17 25.19
CA ALA A 863 -22.46 39.86 26.23
C ALA A 863 -21.04 40.28 25.76
N LEU A 864 -20.61 39.84 24.58
CA LEU A 864 -19.31 40.11 23.97
C LEU A 864 -19.42 41.18 22.88
N SER A 865 -18.29 41.63 22.32
CA SER A 865 -18.30 42.54 21.17
C SER A 865 -18.86 41.86 19.93
N ALA A 866 -19.57 42.62 19.10
CA ALA A 866 -20.14 42.12 17.85
C ALA A 866 -19.04 41.49 16.96
N PRO A 867 -19.27 40.29 16.45
CA PRO A 867 -18.44 39.68 15.41
C PRO A 867 -18.41 40.55 14.15
N SER A 868 -17.28 40.54 13.43
CA SER A 868 -17.09 41.40 12.25
C SER A 868 -18.08 41.18 11.10
N HIS A 869 -18.74 40.03 11.04
CA HIS A 869 -19.71 39.68 10.00
C HIS A 869 -21.17 39.99 10.40
N LEU A 870 -21.43 40.50 11.60
CA LEU A 870 -22.77 40.85 12.09
C LEU A 870 -22.94 42.37 12.23
N ASP A 871 -24.11 42.88 11.86
CA ASP A 871 -24.56 44.22 12.26
C ASP A 871 -25.17 44.19 13.67
N GLY A 872 -24.28 44.19 14.67
CA GLY A 872 -24.64 44.05 16.08
C GLY A 872 -25.25 45.30 16.75
N ALA A 873 -25.52 46.37 15.99
CA ALA A 873 -26.01 47.63 16.53
C ALA A 873 -27.30 47.44 17.35
N GLY A 874 -27.31 48.00 18.57
CA GLY A 874 -28.45 47.93 19.49
C GLY A 874 -28.59 46.62 20.27
N VAL A 875 -27.79 45.59 19.95
CA VAL A 875 -27.83 44.29 20.64
C VAL A 875 -26.52 44.00 21.36
N TYR A 876 -25.40 44.07 20.64
CA TYR A 876 -24.07 43.79 21.18
C TYR A 876 -23.45 45.04 21.84
N PRO A 877 -22.73 44.90 22.95
CA PRO A 877 -21.99 46.00 23.54
C PRO A 877 -20.79 46.43 22.66
N ALA A 878 -20.46 47.72 22.70
CA ALA A 878 -19.32 48.26 21.96
C ALA A 878 -17.97 47.74 22.50
N THR A 879 -17.88 47.49 23.80
CA THR A 879 -16.73 46.90 24.49
C THR A 879 -17.20 45.81 25.44
N ILE A 880 -16.38 44.79 25.62
CA ILE A 880 -16.66 43.69 26.56
C ILE A 880 -16.63 44.26 28.00
N PRO A 881 -17.55 43.86 28.89
CA PRO A 881 -17.50 44.25 30.30
C PRO A 881 -16.12 44.08 30.92
N GLU A 882 -15.70 45.07 31.73
CA GLU A 882 -14.33 45.13 32.24
C GLU A 882 -14.07 44.03 33.28
N SER A 883 -15.02 43.76 34.18
CA SER A 883 -14.87 42.73 35.20
C SER A 883 -15.59 41.42 34.85
N ASP A 884 -15.04 40.31 35.34
CA ASP A 884 -15.63 38.97 35.17
C ASP A 884 -17.02 38.85 35.81
N LYS A 885 -17.26 39.59 36.90
CA LYS A 885 -18.57 39.68 37.57
C LYS A 885 -19.62 40.37 36.69
N GLU A 886 -19.26 41.48 36.05
CA GLU A 886 -20.16 42.20 35.15
C GLU A 886 -20.41 41.39 33.87
N LEU A 887 -19.39 40.70 33.35
CA LEU A 887 -19.55 39.80 32.21
C LEU A 887 -20.51 38.66 32.53
N LEU A 888 -20.34 37.99 33.67
CA LEU A 888 -21.25 36.92 34.11
C LEU A 888 -22.68 37.45 34.24
N ALA A 889 -22.89 38.60 34.90
CA ALA A 889 -24.22 39.19 35.04
C ALA A 889 -24.85 39.55 33.68
N ALA A 890 -24.05 40.02 32.72
CA ALA A 890 -24.52 40.30 31.37
C ALA A 890 -24.92 39.01 30.63
N ILE A 891 -24.13 37.93 30.75
CA ILE A 891 -24.46 36.62 30.17
C ILE A 891 -25.75 36.07 30.80
N THR A 892 -25.86 36.05 32.13
CA THR A 892 -27.04 35.58 32.88
C THR A 892 -28.30 36.28 32.38
N LYS A 893 -28.30 37.61 32.31
CA LYS A 893 -29.45 38.39 31.84
C LYS A 893 -29.87 38.03 30.40
N ARG A 894 -28.91 37.69 29.52
CA ARG A 894 -29.21 37.27 28.16
C ARG A 894 -29.82 35.88 28.13
N VAL A 895 -29.23 34.93 28.86
CA VAL A 895 -29.69 33.54 28.91
C VAL A 895 -31.05 33.41 29.59
N GLU A 896 -31.31 34.11 30.69
CA GLU A 896 -32.62 34.16 31.37
C GLU A 896 -33.74 34.63 30.42
N GLY A 897 -33.41 35.49 29.44
CA GLY A 897 -34.37 35.91 28.42
C GLY A 897 -34.82 34.79 27.47
N TYR A 898 -34.11 33.66 27.45
CA TYR A 898 -34.29 32.53 26.55
C TYR A 898 -34.43 31.18 27.28
N SER A 899 -34.49 31.15 28.63
CA SER A 899 -34.42 29.91 29.44
C SER A 899 -35.40 28.85 28.97
N ASP A 900 -36.70 29.17 28.95
CA ASP A 900 -37.78 28.23 28.60
C ASP A 900 -37.65 27.71 27.17
N ALA A 901 -37.16 28.58 26.27
CA ALA A 901 -36.94 28.22 24.88
C ALA A 901 -35.74 27.27 24.72
N LEU A 902 -34.65 27.56 25.42
CA LEU A 902 -33.40 26.77 25.41
C LEU A 902 -33.59 25.40 26.06
N GLU A 903 -34.24 25.34 27.22
CA GLU A 903 -34.67 24.09 27.87
C GLU A 903 -35.52 23.25 26.91
N ASN A 904 -36.46 23.87 26.19
CA ASN A 904 -37.33 23.16 25.26
C ASN A 904 -36.59 22.56 24.04
N VAL A 905 -35.51 23.21 23.56
CA VAL A 905 -34.76 22.72 22.38
C VAL A 905 -33.52 21.88 22.74
N LEU A 906 -33.03 21.93 23.98
CA LEU A 906 -31.91 21.14 24.51
C LEU A 906 -32.39 20.07 25.50
N LYS A 907 -33.38 19.27 25.09
CA LYS A 907 -34.04 18.29 25.98
C LYS A 907 -33.20 17.05 26.27
N LYS A 908 -32.41 16.58 25.30
CA LYS A 908 -31.66 15.33 25.47
C LYS A 908 -30.28 15.62 26.04
N MET A 909 -29.81 14.72 26.91
CA MET A 909 -28.44 14.74 27.45
C MET A 909 -27.38 14.92 26.35
N SER A 910 -27.51 14.22 25.22
CA SER A 910 -26.56 14.34 24.09
C SER A 910 -26.55 15.74 23.44
N GLU A 911 -27.66 16.46 23.49
CA GLU A 911 -27.80 17.82 22.94
C GLU A 911 -27.19 18.84 23.92
N GLN A 912 -27.42 18.65 25.22
CA GLN A 912 -26.80 19.43 26.28
C GLN A 912 -25.27 19.27 26.32
N VAL A 913 -24.75 18.05 26.16
CA VAL A 913 -23.30 17.81 26.02
C VAL A 913 -22.71 18.60 24.84
N ARG A 914 -23.40 18.64 23.68
CA ARG A 914 -22.96 19.44 22.52
C ARG A 914 -23.02 20.94 22.82
N ALA A 915 -24.01 21.39 23.57
CA ALA A 915 -24.12 22.78 23.98
C ALA A 915 -22.91 23.19 24.82
N VAL A 916 -22.45 22.34 25.75
CA VAL A 916 -21.21 22.56 26.51
C VAL A 916 -19.99 22.61 25.57
N SER A 917 -19.87 21.69 24.61
CA SER A 917 -18.78 21.72 23.61
C SER A 917 -18.79 22.98 22.74
N ALA A 918 -19.95 23.54 22.41
CA ALA A 918 -20.05 24.79 21.67
C ALA A 918 -19.58 26.00 22.51
N ILE A 919 -19.90 26.01 23.82
CA ILE A 919 -19.40 27.01 24.77
C ILE A 919 -17.88 26.90 24.94
N GLU A 920 -17.36 25.67 25.04
CA GLU A 920 -15.93 25.40 25.07
C GLU A 920 -15.23 25.96 23.82
N ALA A 921 -15.74 25.66 22.63
CA ALA A 921 -15.18 26.17 21.37
C ALA A 921 -15.20 27.71 21.31
N LEU A 922 -16.30 28.35 21.74
CA LEU A 922 -16.39 29.81 21.84
C LEU A 922 -15.35 30.37 22.81
N SER A 923 -15.19 29.75 23.98
CA SER A 923 -14.30 30.18 25.05
C SER A 923 -12.82 30.07 24.67
N LEU A 924 -12.48 29.04 23.89
CA LEU A 924 -11.13 28.79 23.39
C LEU A 924 -10.83 29.56 22.10
N SER A 925 -11.81 30.27 21.53
CA SER A 925 -11.75 30.83 20.18
C SER A 925 -11.32 29.77 19.13
N ALA A 926 -11.79 28.53 19.31
CA ALA A 926 -11.55 27.42 18.40
C ALA A 926 -12.62 27.41 17.29
N ASN A 927 -12.39 26.66 16.20
CA ASN A 927 -13.39 26.50 15.14
C ASN A 927 -14.74 26.02 15.72
N PRO A 928 -15.88 26.60 15.29
CA PRO A 928 -16.05 27.61 14.23
C PRO A 928 -15.89 29.09 14.67
N PHE A 929 -15.54 29.35 15.94
CA PHE A 929 -15.36 30.68 16.52
C PHE A 929 -13.91 31.20 16.42
N ALA A 930 -13.13 30.70 15.46
CA ALA A 930 -11.78 31.20 15.22
C ALA A 930 -11.80 32.72 14.97
N SER A 931 -10.82 33.44 15.51
CA SER A 931 -10.70 34.91 15.42
C SER A 931 -11.79 35.72 16.15
N ARG A 932 -12.60 35.10 17.01
CA ARG A 932 -13.55 35.84 17.87
C ARG A 932 -12.87 36.52 19.03
N THR A 933 -13.20 37.80 19.22
CA THR A 933 -12.79 38.61 20.36
C THR A 933 -13.68 38.34 21.57
N GLY A 934 -13.07 38.14 22.73
CA GLY A 934 -13.79 37.99 24.00
C GLY A 934 -14.03 36.56 24.49
N GLY A 935 -13.82 35.53 23.66
CA GLY A 935 -13.92 34.13 24.08
C GLY A 935 -13.06 33.80 25.31
N ALA A 936 -11.82 34.27 25.35
CA ALA A 936 -10.92 34.10 26.49
C ALA A 936 -11.45 34.70 27.82
N ARG A 937 -12.35 35.68 27.77
CA ARG A 937 -13.01 36.21 28.99
C ARG A 937 -14.05 35.22 29.52
N VAL A 938 -14.79 34.57 28.62
CA VAL A 938 -15.72 33.48 28.97
C VAL A 938 -14.96 32.29 29.57
N LEU A 939 -13.79 31.95 29.02
CA LEU A 939 -12.91 30.92 29.57
C LEU A 939 -12.50 31.20 31.03
N GLY A 940 -12.28 32.47 31.38
CA GLY A 940 -11.95 32.90 32.76
C GLY A 940 -13.06 32.60 33.78
N ILE A 941 -14.32 32.56 33.31
CA ILE A 941 -15.52 32.34 34.12
C ILE A 941 -16.27 31.04 33.75
N ALA A 942 -15.60 30.06 33.13
CA ALA A 942 -16.24 28.87 32.58
C ALA A 942 -17.06 28.10 33.63
N ALA A 943 -16.51 27.90 34.84
CA ALA A 943 -17.22 27.23 35.94
C ALA A 943 -18.51 27.96 36.34
N GLN A 944 -18.48 29.30 36.42
CA GLN A 944 -19.66 30.09 36.78
C GLN A 944 -20.72 30.10 35.68
N VAL A 945 -20.30 30.10 34.41
CA VAL A 945 -21.22 29.99 33.27
C VAL A 945 -21.93 28.64 33.25
N LEU A 946 -21.20 27.54 33.46
CA LEU A 946 -21.80 26.21 33.54
C LEU A 946 -22.75 26.08 34.74
N LYS A 947 -22.36 26.62 35.90
CA LYS A 947 -23.25 26.66 37.07
C LYS A 947 -24.53 27.43 36.77
N MET A 948 -24.45 28.60 36.15
CA MET A 948 -25.63 29.39 35.80
C MET A 948 -26.58 28.64 34.84
N LEU A 949 -26.02 27.90 33.88
CA LEU A 949 -26.83 27.09 32.95
C LEU A 949 -27.48 25.87 33.63
N TYR A 950 -26.82 25.30 34.64
CA TYR A 950 -27.38 24.27 35.51
C TYR A 950 -28.51 24.83 36.38
N ASP A 951 -28.27 25.94 37.07
CA ASP A 951 -29.26 26.62 37.92
C ASP A 951 -30.51 27.09 37.13
N ALA A 952 -30.39 27.23 35.80
CA ALA A 952 -31.47 27.63 34.89
C ALA A 952 -32.17 26.45 34.19
N ASP A 953 -31.92 25.20 34.62
CA ASP A 953 -32.47 23.96 34.06
C ASP A 953 -32.15 23.71 32.57
N ILE A 954 -31.17 24.44 32.00
CA ILE A 954 -30.75 24.27 30.59
C ILE A 954 -29.80 23.06 30.45
N LEU A 955 -28.96 22.83 31.46
CA LEU A 955 -28.03 21.71 31.50
C LEU A 955 -28.30 20.85 32.73
N SER A 956 -28.53 19.55 32.51
CA SER A 956 -28.64 18.57 33.58
C SER A 956 -27.28 18.19 34.17
N GLU A 957 -27.30 17.71 35.40
CA GLU A 957 -26.13 17.14 36.08
C GLU A 957 -25.54 15.97 35.29
N GLU A 958 -26.38 15.06 34.80
CA GLU A 958 -25.97 13.90 34.03
C GLU A 958 -25.27 14.32 32.73
N ALA A 959 -25.74 15.39 32.08
CA ALA A 959 -25.10 15.93 30.89
C ALA A 959 -23.71 16.53 31.21
N LEU A 960 -23.57 17.23 32.32
CA LEU A 960 -22.30 17.83 32.74
C LEU A 960 -21.26 16.75 33.09
N PHE A 961 -21.67 15.68 33.79
CA PHE A 961 -20.80 14.53 34.03
C PHE A 961 -20.49 13.75 32.75
N ALA A 962 -21.47 13.56 31.86
CA ALA A 962 -21.25 12.91 30.58
C ALA A 962 -20.25 13.68 29.72
N TRP A 963 -20.37 15.02 29.65
CA TRP A 963 -19.40 15.89 28.98
C TRP A 963 -18.02 15.80 29.64
N ALA A 964 -17.93 15.94 30.96
CA ALA A 964 -16.67 15.91 31.69
C ALA A 964 -15.93 14.57 31.51
N ASN A 965 -16.67 13.45 31.52
CA ASN A 965 -16.13 12.13 31.27
C ASN A 965 -15.69 11.96 29.82
N ALA A 966 -16.49 12.42 28.84
CA ALA A 966 -16.11 12.41 27.42
C ALA A 966 -14.83 13.23 27.18
N LYS A 967 -14.75 14.44 27.76
CA LYS A 967 -13.58 15.30 27.63
C LYS A 967 -12.35 14.72 28.31
N ARG A 968 -12.49 14.09 29.48
CA ARG A 968 -11.38 13.37 30.12
C ARG A 968 -10.86 12.24 29.23
N LYS A 969 -11.75 11.47 28.60
CA LYS A 969 -11.37 10.42 27.65
C LYS A 969 -10.68 10.99 26.40
N GLU A 970 -11.14 12.12 25.89
CA GLU A 970 -10.53 12.84 24.76
C GLU A 970 -9.11 13.31 25.12
N LEU A 971 -8.93 13.99 26.24
CA LEU A 971 -7.61 14.47 26.72
C LEU A 971 -6.63 13.35 27.04
N LEU A 972 -7.12 12.14 27.35
CA LEU A 972 -6.29 10.94 27.51
C LEU A 972 -5.93 10.28 26.17
N ALA A 973 -6.78 10.44 25.15
CA ALA A 973 -6.57 9.86 23.82
C ALA A 973 -5.73 10.75 22.91
N GLU A 974 -5.83 12.07 23.07
CA GLU A 974 -5.15 13.07 22.26
C GLU A 974 -4.12 13.81 23.11
N SER A 975 -2.83 13.54 22.88
CA SER A 975 -1.72 14.14 23.63
C SER A 975 -1.71 15.67 23.62
N ASP A 976 -2.32 16.26 22.58
CA ASP A 976 -2.33 17.71 22.31
C ASP A 976 -3.73 18.31 22.55
N GLY A 977 -4.64 17.58 23.20
CA GLY A 977 -6.00 18.05 23.48
C GLY A 977 -6.00 19.32 24.34
N ASP A 978 -6.84 20.31 23.99
CA ASP A 978 -6.91 21.57 24.73
C ASP A 978 -7.63 21.39 26.07
N ALA A 979 -6.85 21.27 27.14
CA ALA A 979 -7.37 21.07 28.50
C ALA A 979 -7.80 22.38 29.20
N ARG A 980 -7.66 23.56 28.57
CA ARG A 980 -7.84 24.85 29.27
C ARG A 980 -9.27 25.04 29.79
N PHE A 981 -10.28 24.73 28.98
CA PHE A 981 -11.68 24.88 29.38
C PHE A 981 -12.04 23.86 30.47
N PHE A 982 -11.69 22.59 30.26
CA PHE A 982 -11.91 21.53 31.25
C PHE A 982 -11.23 21.85 32.60
N GLY A 983 -9.99 22.34 32.57
CA GLY A 983 -9.27 22.75 33.78
C GLY A 983 -9.97 23.88 34.55
N LYS A 984 -10.63 24.81 33.84
CA LYS A 984 -11.41 25.90 34.45
C LYS A 984 -12.78 25.43 34.96
N ALA A 985 -13.39 24.45 34.32
CA ALA A 985 -14.67 23.87 34.73
C ALA A 985 -14.54 22.86 35.87
N LYS A 986 -13.36 22.24 36.04
CA LYS A 986 -13.11 21.16 37.02
C LYS A 986 -13.61 21.46 38.45
N PRO A 987 -13.41 22.66 39.03
CA PRO A 987 -13.92 22.96 40.37
C PRO A 987 -15.44 22.84 40.49
N PHE A 988 -16.18 23.24 39.45
CA PHE A 988 -17.64 23.12 39.43
C PHE A 988 -18.09 21.66 39.25
N ILE A 989 -17.43 20.89 38.39
CA ILE A 989 -17.72 19.46 38.24
C ILE A 989 -17.45 18.70 39.55
N GLN A 990 -16.41 19.09 40.30
CA GLN A 990 -16.13 18.51 41.61
C GLN A 990 -17.21 18.90 42.64
N TRP A 991 -17.59 20.17 42.70
CA TRP A 991 -18.66 20.63 43.59
C TRP A 991 -19.99 19.91 43.30
N LEU A 992 -20.35 19.71 42.02
CA LEU A 992 -21.53 18.94 41.65
C LEU A 992 -21.48 17.52 42.22
N SER A 993 -20.33 16.84 42.11
CA SER A 993 -20.17 15.48 42.65
C SER A 993 -20.31 15.44 44.17
N GLU A 994 -19.76 16.44 44.88
CA GLU A 994 -19.83 16.52 46.34
C GLU A 994 -21.26 16.81 46.83
N ALA A 995 -22.00 17.69 46.13
CA ALA A 995 -23.40 17.98 46.44
C ALA A 995 -24.31 16.76 46.26
N SER A 996 -24.10 15.95 45.21
CA SER A 996 -24.88 14.73 44.96
C SER A 996 -24.63 13.62 45.99
N ASP A 997 -23.41 13.56 46.53
CA ASP A 997 -23.05 12.61 47.60
C ASP A 997 -23.68 13.02 48.95
N GLU A 998 -23.81 14.33 49.23
CA GLU A 998 -24.46 14.85 50.45
C GLU A 998 -25.99 14.64 50.45
N ASP A 999 -26.67 14.76 49.31
CA ASP A 999 -28.12 14.52 49.19
C ASP A 999 -28.49 13.02 49.31
N SER A 1000 -27.52 12.10 49.15
CA SER A 1000 -27.74 10.65 49.26
C SER A 1000 -27.70 10.14 50.70
N ASP A 1001 -27.10 10.90 51.62
CA ASP A 1001 -26.99 10.55 53.05
C ASP A 1001 -28.14 11.16 53.91
N GLU A 1002 -29.01 12.00 53.32
CA GLU A 1002 -30.16 12.63 54.00
C GLU A 1002 -31.52 11.93 53.74
N GLU A 1003 -31.57 10.82 52.97
CA GLU A 1003 -32.80 10.01 52.77
C GLU A 1003 -33.00 8.86 53.80
N GLU A 1004 -32.29 8.88 54.94
CA GLU A 1004 -32.55 8.04 56.12
C GLU A 1004 -32.91 8.85 57.40
N GLU A 1005 -33.82 9.84 57.31
CA GLU A 1005 -34.57 10.36 58.48
C GLU A 1005 -36.09 10.49 58.27
#